data_AF-A0A7Z0B2L7-F1
#
_entry.id   AF-A0A7Z0B2L7-F1
#
_cell.length_a   1.000
_cell.length_b   1.000
_cell.length_c   1.000
_cell.angle_alpha   90.00
_cell.angle_beta   90.00
_cell.angle_gamma   90.00
#
_symmetry.space_group_name_H-M   'P 1'
#
loop_
_entity.id
_entity.type
_entity.pdbx_description
1 polymer ?
#
loop_
_entity_poly.entity_id
_entity_poly.type
_entity_poly.pdbx_seq_one_letter_code
_entity_poly.pdbx_strand_id
1 'polypeptide(L)'
;MNCFRSPSRGLGMLARLFTCVALLLATFAANADDICFGLYPKSGAIQGDSQCVARAVGNTPVGMATYYCTAQLDLVRAWCSSVPQPEDSCPVADPVHPESGAVTLSTADFISGDDVALQFARSYRSIALVPNASAMGAVWFHSWQRQLWLTNANVGASSTVTAYRENGNPIVFNWSAGTWRTIDFTGLALAQSGSGWTLTNLTNDAVESYSAQGVLLSETTRTGVTRTLTYDNTGLLIAITQHAAGTSANNDLTLRFDYDDRRRLSRLNDPMGGITQYGYDANSNLVSVTWPDNYTRRYVYEDARFKNAITGEIDETGSRIAAWTYDTQGRATSVSHPDTSRNVQFGYNNGSTAVTDSRRTTTLNFSSIGGKLRVTGSNSAAGISNSTWDASGRLLKNTFVSGNAAEYSYDDAGRPIRLVIRNTSGTATTSIRYADATSLHPWMIASPGKFQTLVYDSRGNVTGVSETPTTDTTGEKGFDALKAKASIRAYGRVYDEWNRLSWVSIYDAGVQSAAFRLTRGETGNVLSVIHVGGDLDGFDEASLASARDAAHRAIYGYRPGSGYNTVYDSRGRATVLWLNEYGSPLNGGVYRLLKVRYSYSPNGAVTSRTGTVSINQGPDKPISSDEIDQWVSNIEDGRTPVGPLANLAGLVRSLLRAAPDAIQPICIECIVNPALSWGWAMSSDNDDPFGIVGMAGAIRGAIGGIASQCKPTQLTVEQLIADATGAQNDTGLSKLARAWDKHSGRENDFYPSLTGNIEQKNSSTEQWARSLLENPTTVRNDLSRGGFEYRAPDGTGMRFEADGRFVGVLNPRNPR
;
A
#
# COMPACT_ATOMS: atom_id res chain seq x y z
N MET A 1 -49.36 43.03 71.79
CA MET A 1 -49.52 41.93 72.76
C MET A 1 -48.59 40.80 72.36
N ASN A 2 -47.63 40.49 73.27
CA ASN A 2 -46.80 39.28 73.46
C ASN A 2 -46.18 38.58 72.22
N CYS A 3 -44.88 38.74 71.96
CA CYS A 3 -43.71 38.01 72.52
C CYS A 3 -43.57 36.54 72.05
N PHE A 4 -42.58 36.28 71.17
CA PHE A 4 -41.48 35.31 71.41
C PHE A 4 -40.31 35.56 70.40
N ARG A 5 -39.07 35.38 70.87
CA ARG A 5 -37.76 35.74 70.24
C ARG A 5 -37.14 34.58 69.42
N SER A 6 -36.56 34.93 68.24
CA SER A 6 -35.21 34.57 67.67
C SER A 6 -34.91 33.10 67.24
N PRO A 7 -33.81 32.77 66.49
CA PRO A 7 -33.30 33.22 65.17
C PRO A 7 -32.92 32.04 64.22
N SER A 8 -32.64 32.28 62.92
CA SER A 8 -31.54 31.62 62.13
C SER A 8 -31.54 31.99 60.63
N ARG A 9 -31.03 33.19 60.30
CA ARG A 9 -30.51 33.47 58.94
C ARG A 9 -29.04 33.04 58.88
N GLY A 10 -28.79 31.75 58.66
CA GLY A 10 -27.43 31.20 58.56
C GLY A 10 -27.30 29.90 57.76
N LEU A 11 -28.37 29.09 57.69
CA LEU A 11 -28.30 27.77 57.02
C LEU A 11 -28.43 27.83 55.49
N GLY A 12 -29.03 28.87 54.90
CA GLY A 12 -29.27 28.94 53.45
C GLY A 12 -28.02 29.21 52.61
N MET A 13 -27.02 29.90 53.16
CA MET A 13 -25.81 30.29 52.42
C MET A 13 -24.71 29.21 52.51
N LEU A 14 -24.61 28.54 53.66
CA LEU A 14 -23.73 27.37 53.84
C LEU A 14 -24.21 26.17 53.01
N ALA A 15 -25.53 25.93 52.92
CA ALA A 15 -26.06 24.87 52.07
C ALA A 15 -25.78 25.13 50.58
N ARG A 16 -25.85 26.39 50.12
CA ARG A 16 -25.50 26.76 48.72
C ARG A 16 -23.99 26.67 48.44
N LEU A 17 -23.15 27.04 49.41
CA LEU A 17 -21.69 26.85 49.31
C LEU A 17 -21.30 25.37 49.32
N PHE A 18 -21.92 24.54 50.16
CA PHE A 18 -21.70 23.08 50.14
C PHE A 18 -22.25 22.43 48.87
N THR A 19 -23.36 22.92 48.31
CA THR A 19 -23.88 22.39 47.03
C THR A 19 -23.00 22.81 45.86
N CYS A 20 -22.45 24.03 45.84
CA CYS A 20 -21.48 24.48 44.83
C CYS A 20 -20.11 23.79 44.98
N VAL A 21 -19.65 23.52 46.21
CA VAL A 21 -18.41 22.77 46.46
C VAL A 21 -18.59 21.28 46.17
N ALA A 22 -19.76 20.69 46.46
CA ALA A 22 -20.10 19.32 46.09
C ALA A 22 -20.33 19.16 44.57
N LEU A 23 -20.88 20.17 43.88
CA LEU A 23 -20.96 20.21 42.41
C LEU A 23 -19.58 20.44 41.77
N LEU A 24 -18.69 21.22 42.39
CA LEU A 24 -17.28 21.29 41.97
C LEU A 24 -16.59 19.93 42.17
N LEU A 25 -16.75 19.29 43.32
CA LEU A 25 -16.14 18.00 43.64
C LEU A 25 -16.70 16.84 42.81
N ALA A 26 -17.98 16.90 42.42
CA ALA A 26 -18.61 15.90 41.54
C ALA A 26 -18.17 16.02 40.06
N THR A 27 -17.62 17.16 39.64
CA THR A 27 -16.97 17.29 38.31
C THR A 27 -15.51 16.85 38.28
N PHE A 28 -14.91 16.51 39.42
CA PHE A 28 -13.52 16.01 39.52
C PHE A 28 -13.42 14.49 39.69
N ALA A 29 -14.50 13.74 39.43
CA ALA A 29 -14.45 12.29 39.30
C ALA A 29 -13.97 11.82 37.91
N ALA A 30 -13.14 12.61 37.23
CA ALA A 30 -12.17 12.05 36.31
C ALA A 30 -11.03 11.53 37.18
N ASN A 31 -10.71 10.24 37.09
CA ASN A 31 -9.62 9.65 37.89
C ASN A 31 -8.38 10.54 37.73
N ALA A 32 -7.67 10.83 38.83
CA ALA A 32 -6.44 11.62 38.80
C ALA A 32 -5.46 11.12 37.71
N ASP A 33 -5.48 9.81 37.46
CA ASP A 33 -4.79 9.09 36.40
C ASP A 33 -5.16 9.59 35.00
N ASP A 34 -6.45 9.75 34.68
CA ASP A 34 -6.90 10.21 33.35
C ASP A 34 -6.45 11.65 33.05
N ILE A 35 -6.45 12.51 34.08
CA ILE A 35 -6.00 13.89 33.96
C ILE A 35 -4.48 13.94 33.79
N CYS A 36 -3.73 13.24 34.65
CA CYS A 36 -2.27 13.29 34.62
C CYS A 36 -1.66 12.56 33.41
N PHE A 37 -2.23 11.42 33.00
CA PHE A 37 -1.73 10.66 31.85
C PHE A 37 -1.96 11.41 30.54
N GLY A 38 -2.96 12.29 30.45
CA GLY A 38 -3.14 13.22 29.34
C GLY A 38 -2.14 14.39 29.31
N LEU A 39 -1.36 14.60 30.38
CA LEU A 39 -0.39 15.69 30.48
C LEU A 39 1.05 15.21 30.20
N TYR A 40 1.42 14.01 30.63
CA TYR A 40 2.78 13.50 30.47
C TYR A 40 3.26 13.43 29.00
N PRO A 41 2.45 13.04 27.99
CA PRO A 41 2.88 13.09 26.59
C PRO A 41 3.29 14.50 26.13
N LYS A 42 2.67 15.55 26.68
CA LYS A 42 2.93 16.95 26.33
C LYS A 42 4.31 17.44 26.75
N SER A 43 4.94 16.72 27.67
CA SER A 43 6.31 16.97 28.13
C SER A 43 7.38 16.51 27.12
N GLY A 44 6.97 15.76 26.09
CA GLY A 44 7.90 15.06 25.20
C GLY A 44 8.54 13.82 25.85
N ALA A 45 8.02 13.36 26.98
CA ALA A 45 8.39 12.08 27.56
C ALA A 45 7.89 10.92 26.68
N ILE A 46 8.71 9.90 26.54
CA ILE A 46 8.38 8.69 25.78
C ILE A 46 8.29 7.55 26.77
N GLN A 47 7.16 6.85 26.78
CA GLN A 47 6.95 5.67 27.59
C GLN A 47 8.02 4.59 27.32
N GLY A 48 8.54 3.97 28.38
CA GLY A 48 9.67 3.02 28.29
C GLY A 48 11.06 3.67 28.13
N ASP A 49 11.17 5.00 27.99
CA ASP A 49 12.46 5.70 27.93
C ASP A 49 13.09 5.88 29.30
N SER A 50 14.42 5.74 29.31
CA SER A 50 15.27 6.01 30.48
C SER A 50 15.12 7.45 30.98
N GLN A 51 14.84 8.41 30.09
CA GLN A 51 14.58 9.81 30.45
C GLN A 51 13.09 10.12 30.60
N CYS A 52 12.20 9.13 30.51
CA CYS A 52 10.76 9.35 30.59
C CYS A 52 10.36 10.09 31.87
N VAL A 53 10.79 9.59 33.02
CA VAL A 53 10.45 10.19 34.32
C VAL A 53 11.00 11.62 34.42
N ALA A 54 12.24 11.84 33.99
CA ALA A 54 12.86 13.16 34.02
C ALA A 54 12.11 14.17 33.13
N ARG A 55 11.75 13.77 31.90
CA ARG A 55 10.99 14.61 30.97
C ARG A 55 9.56 14.84 31.48
N ALA A 56 8.88 13.82 31.96
CA ALA A 56 7.53 13.92 32.49
C ALA A 56 7.47 14.81 33.74
N VAL A 57 8.46 14.76 34.62
CA VAL A 57 8.49 15.67 35.78
C VAL A 57 8.91 17.08 35.37
N GLY A 58 9.92 17.23 34.53
CA GLY A 58 10.55 18.53 34.23
C GLY A 58 9.83 19.37 33.18
N ASN A 59 9.16 18.73 32.22
CA ASN A 59 8.61 19.42 31.04
C ASN A 59 7.08 19.34 30.95
N THR A 60 6.40 18.63 31.86
CA THR A 60 4.92 18.56 31.82
C THR A 60 4.32 19.94 32.09
N PRO A 61 3.50 20.47 31.17
CA PRO A 61 2.83 21.74 31.38
C PRO A 61 1.76 21.60 32.46
N VAL A 62 1.95 22.25 33.60
CA VAL A 62 1.03 22.22 34.75
C VAL A 62 0.42 23.59 35.04
N GLY A 63 -0.82 23.60 35.53
CA GLY A 63 -1.50 24.77 36.06
C GLY A 63 -1.92 24.57 37.52
N MET A 64 -2.62 25.54 38.12
CA MET A 64 -3.05 25.48 39.53
C MET A 64 -3.91 24.25 39.88
N ALA A 65 -4.60 23.66 38.90
CA ALA A 65 -5.43 22.47 39.09
C ALA A 65 -4.72 21.15 38.73
N THR A 66 -3.50 21.18 38.17
CA THR A 66 -2.80 19.97 37.66
C THR A 66 -1.35 19.85 38.15
N TYR A 67 -0.89 20.74 39.05
CA TYR A 67 0.46 20.72 39.64
C TYR A 67 0.79 19.42 40.37
N TYR A 68 -0.22 18.70 40.85
CA TYR A 68 -0.02 17.42 41.55
C TYR A 68 0.49 16.33 40.60
N CYS A 69 0.24 16.41 39.29
CA CYS A 69 0.67 15.42 38.31
C CYS A 69 2.20 15.30 38.20
N THR A 70 2.93 16.41 38.28
CA THR A 70 4.41 16.38 38.32
C THR A 70 4.96 15.98 39.68
N ALA A 71 4.17 16.13 40.75
CA ALA A 71 4.56 15.79 42.11
C ALA A 71 4.30 14.31 42.47
N GLN A 72 3.37 13.65 41.79
CA GLN A 72 3.05 12.23 42.00
C GLN A 72 3.98 11.32 41.19
N LEU A 73 5.19 11.12 41.72
CA LEU A 73 6.22 10.30 41.08
C LEU A 73 5.76 8.86 40.80
N ASP A 74 4.86 8.29 41.59
CA ASP A 74 4.32 6.95 41.35
C ASP A 74 3.43 6.89 40.11
N LEU A 75 2.62 7.92 39.84
CA LEU A 75 1.85 8.02 38.60
C LEU A 75 2.76 8.25 37.39
N VAL A 76 3.78 9.10 37.54
CA VAL A 76 4.78 9.31 36.48
C VAL A 76 5.51 8.00 36.18
N ARG A 77 5.95 7.28 37.20
CA ARG A 77 6.62 5.98 37.04
C ARG A 77 5.68 4.93 36.45
N ALA A 78 4.43 4.87 36.89
CA ALA A 78 3.43 3.96 36.34
C ALA A 78 3.21 4.23 34.85
N TRP A 79 3.00 5.48 34.46
CA TRP A 79 2.85 5.86 33.06
C TRP A 79 4.12 5.57 32.25
N CYS A 80 5.30 5.95 32.76
CA CYS A 80 6.57 5.69 32.10
C CYS A 80 6.91 4.19 32.00
N SER A 81 6.38 3.37 32.90
CA SER A 81 6.54 1.91 32.87
C SER A 81 5.55 1.20 31.95
N SER A 82 4.46 1.87 31.56
CA SER A 82 3.57 1.35 30.53
C SER A 82 4.24 1.45 29.16
N VAL A 83 3.96 0.51 28.27
CA VAL A 83 4.48 0.50 26.89
C VAL A 83 3.31 0.74 25.96
N PRO A 84 3.34 1.76 25.09
CA PRO A 84 2.27 1.98 24.14
C PRO A 84 2.16 0.75 23.27
N GLN A 85 0.95 0.19 23.22
CA GLN A 85 0.73 -1.06 22.49
C GLN A 85 0.84 -0.77 21.00
N PRO A 86 1.60 -1.58 20.24
CA PRO A 86 1.67 -1.42 18.81
C PRO A 86 0.30 -1.66 18.18
N GLU A 87 0.03 -0.85 17.17
CA GLU A 87 -1.12 -0.89 16.31
C GLU A 87 -0.97 -2.02 15.30
N ASP A 88 -2.02 -2.82 15.14
CA ASP A 88 -2.10 -3.88 14.13
C ASP A 88 -3.42 -3.78 13.37
N SER A 89 -3.72 -2.53 12.99
CA SER A 89 -4.80 -2.17 12.06
C SER A 89 -4.26 -1.28 10.94
N CYS A 90 -5.00 -1.22 9.83
CA CYS A 90 -4.66 -0.32 8.73
C CYS A 90 -4.99 1.13 9.13
N PRO A 91 -4.08 2.09 8.86
CA PRO A 91 -4.43 3.49 9.02
C PRO A 91 -5.54 3.87 8.02
N VAL A 92 -6.32 4.87 8.39
CA VAL A 92 -7.40 5.45 7.57
C VAL A 92 -7.08 6.91 7.26
N ALA A 93 -7.61 7.45 6.14
CA ALA A 93 -7.32 8.80 5.66
C ALA A 93 -5.81 9.05 5.34
N ASP A 94 -5.32 10.29 5.43
CA ASP A 94 -3.91 10.64 5.20
C ASP A 94 -3.10 10.49 6.52
N PRO A 95 -2.31 9.41 6.69
CA PRO A 95 -2.83 8.26 7.43
C PRO A 95 -2.90 8.45 8.95
N VAL A 96 -4.03 8.05 9.53
CA VAL A 96 -4.30 8.04 10.97
C VAL A 96 -4.67 6.63 11.41
N HIS A 97 -3.98 6.08 12.41
CA HIS A 97 -4.39 4.84 13.06
C HIS A 97 -5.63 5.08 13.93
N PRO A 98 -6.80 4.50 13.60
CA PRO A 98 -8.05 4.82 14.29
C PRO A 98 -8.09 4.34 15.75
N GLU A 99 -7.29 3.36 16.14
CA GLU A 99 -7.19 2.81 17.50
C GLU A 99 -6.45 3.73 18.48
N SER A 100 -5.40 4.40 18.00
CA SER A 100 -4.51 5.22 18.83
C SER A 100 -4.58 6.69 18.49
N GLY A 101 -5.09 7.04 17.31
CA GLY A 101 -4.99 8.38 16.74
C GLY A 101 -3.59 8.79 16.33
N ALA A 102 -2.67 7.84 16.19
CA ALA A 102 -1.33 8.11 15.69
C ALA A 102 -1.40 8.51 14.21
N VAL A 103 -0.91 9.69 13.88
CA VAL A 103 -0.66 10.11 12.49
C VAL A 103 0.63 9.46 12.04
N THR A 104 0.60 8.82 10.88
CA THR A 104 1.79 8.26 10.23
C THR A 104 1.98 8.89 8.86
N LEU A 105 3.22 9.16 8.48
CA LEU A 105 3.58 9.55 7.12
C LEU A 105 4.77 8.70 6.70
N SER A 106 4.90 8.39 5.42
CA SER A 106 6.10 7.74 4.89
C SER A 106 6.39 8.25 3.49
N THR A 107 7.67 8.48 3.20
CA THR A 107 8.12 9.00 1.90
C THR A 107 9.50 8.42 1.58
N ALA A 108 9.66 7.88 0.38
CA ALA A 108 10.95 7.49 -0.14
C ALA A 108 11.70 8.74 -0.66
N ASP A 109 12.91 8.98 -0.16
CA ASP A 109 13.76 10.07 -0.65
C ASP A 109 14.81 9.58 -1.67
N PHE A 110 15.05 8.27 -1.73
CA PHE A 110 15.88 7.61 -2.76
C PHE A 110 15.41 6.18 -3.03
N ILE A 111 15.42 5.77 -4.30
CA ILE A 111 15.17 4.41 -4.78
C ILE A 111 16.16 4.13 -5.92
N SER A 112 16.92 3.04 -5.85
CA SER A 112 17.80 2.60 -6.95
C SER A 112 17.06 1.80 -8.02
N GLY A 113 17.64 1.69 -9.22
CA GLY A 113 17.10 0.90 -10.34
C GLY A 113 17.50 -0.57 -10.33
N ASP A 114 17.83 -1.12 -9.15
CA ASP A 114 18.22 -2.53 -8.98
C ASP A 114 17.02 -3.48 -9.00
N ASP A 115 17.28 -4.76 -9.32
CA ASP A 115 16.27 -5.83 -9.24
C ASP A 115 15.67 -5.92 -7.82
N VAL A 116 16.50 -5.64 -6.81
CA VAL A 116 16.08 -5.43 -5.42
C VAL A 116 16.51 -4.04 -5.01
N ALA A 117 15.61 -3.07 -5.19
CA ALA A 117 15.91 -1.65 -5.02
C ALA A 117 16.43 -1.32 -3.61
N LEU A 118 17.55 -0.60 -3.54
CA LEU A 118 17.98 0.08 -2.32
C LEU A 118 17.09 1.29 -2.12
N GLN A 119 16.35 1.31 -1.02
CA GLN A 119 15.46 2.41 -0.68
C GLN A 119 15.89 3.10 0.61
N PHE A 120 16.02 4.42 0.56
CA PHE A 120 16.02 5.27 1.75
C PHE A 120 14.66 5.94 1.86
N ALA A 121 13.94 5.63 2.94
CA ALA A 121 12.64 6.22 3.22
C ALA A 121 12.62 6.81 4.62
N ARG A 122 11.94 7.94 4.75
CA ARG A 122 11.64 8.57 6.02
C ARG A 122 10.19 8.32 6.41
N SER A 123 9.95 8.13 7.70
CA SER A 123 8.64 7.86 8.26
C SER A 123 8.40 8.72 9.49
N TYR A 124 7.21 9.25 9.65
CA TYR A 124 6.78 10.00 10.83
C TYR A 124 5.74 9.22 11.59
N ARG A 125 5.73 9.35 12.92
CA ARG A 125 4.70 8.77 13.78
C ARG A 125 4.40 9.69 14.96
N SER A 126 3.20 10.24 15.07
CA SER A 126 2.89 11.22 16.14
C SER A 126 2.94 10.65 17.56
N ILE A 127 2.84 9.34 17.73
CA ILE A 127 2.97 8.63 19.01
C ILE A 127 4.17 7.69 18.91
N ALA A 128 5.31 8.02 19.52
CA ALA A 128 6.50 7.17 19.41
C ALA A 128 6.32 5.83 20.14
N LEU A 129 6.77 4.74 19.50
CA LEU A 129 6.88 3.41 20.12
C LEU A 129 8.33 3.04 20.47
N VAL A 130 9.31 3.80 19.98
CA VAL A 130 10.73 3.66 20.31
C VAL A 130 11.10 4.66 21.39
N PRO A 131 11.82 4.25 22.45
CA PRO A 131 12.16 5.15 23.54
C PRO A 131 13.17 6.26 23.25
N ASN A 132 14.02 6.11 22.23
CA ASN A 132 15.01 7.12 21.85
C ASN A 132 14.57 7.86 20.58
N ALA A 133 14.79 9.18 20.55
CA ALA A 133 14.60 10.00 19.36
C ALA A 133 15.47 9.49 18.20
N SER A 134 14.94 9.58 16.98
CA SER A 134 15.58 9.04 15.79
C SER A 134 16.75 9.85 15.29
N ALA A 135 17.50 9.27 14.34
CA ALA A 135 18.51 9.98 13.58
C ALA A 135 17.94 11.14 12.73
N MET A 136 16.62 11.26 12.55
CA MET A 136 15.94 12.34 11.81
C MET A 136 15.13 13.27 12.74
N GLY A 137 15.51 13.37 14.01
CA GLY A 137 14.82 14.23 14.96
C GLY A 137 13.63 13.56 15.67
N ALA A 138 12.83 14.38 16.34
CA ALA A 138 11.74 13.92 17.18
C ALA A 138 10.67 13.23 16.34
N VAL A 139 10.38 11.96 16.69
CA VAL A 139 9.30 11.12 16.13
C VAL A 139 9.27 10.90 14.61
N TRP A 140 10.31 11.35 13.91
CA TRP A 140 10.65 10.91 12.56
C TRP A 140 11.51 9.65 12.62
N PHE A 141 11.68 8.96 11.51
CA PHE A 141 12.46 7.73 11.41
C PHE A 141 12.99 7.57 9.98
N HIS A 142 14.08 6.81 9.77
CA HIS A 142 14.46 6.33 8.43
C HIS A 142 14.59 4.80 8.37
N SER A 143 14.50 4.24 7.16
CA SER A 143 14.47 2.79 6.91
C SER A 143 15.71 1.99 7.37
N TRP A 144 16.79 2.67 7.73
CA TRP A 144 18.10 2.07 8.02
C TRP A 144 18.58 2.24 9.46
N GLN A 145 17.75 2.77 10.36
CA GLN A 145 18.07 2.84 11.81
C GLN A 145 17.45 1.68 12.62
N ARG A 146 17.13 0.58 11.95
CA ARG A 146 16.67 -0.66 12.60
C ARG A 146 17.71 -1.11 13.63
N GLN A 147 17.26 -1.62 14.77
CA GLN A 147 18.14 -2.04 15.85
C GLN A 147 17.52 -3.13 16.72
N LEU A 148 18.36 -3.88 17.43
CA LEU A 148 17.94 -4.82 18.45
C LEU A 148 18.24 -4.26 19.83
N TRP A 149 17.26 -4.35 20.72
CA TRP A 149 17.45 -4.07 22.13
C TRP A 149 17.67 -5.37 22.90
N LEU A 150 18.83 -5.47 23.54
CA LEU A 150 19.38 -6.72 24.05
C LEU A 150 19.45 -6.78 25.58
N THR A 151 18.85 -5.82 26.29
CA THR A 151 18.93 -5.69 27.76
C THR A 151 18.60 -6.99 28.50
N ASN A 152 17.63 -7.76 27.98
CA ASN A 152 17.16 -9.01 28.58
C ASN A 152 17.51 -10.25 27.74
N ALA A 153 18.48 -10.17 26.82
CA ALA A 153 18.71 -11.24 25.85
C ALA A 153 19.26 -12.54 26.46
N ASN A 154 19.95 -12.46 27.60
CA ASN A 154 20.70 -13.57 28.20
C ASN A 154 20.36 -13.81 29.68
N VAL A 155 19.08 -13.70 30.06
CA VAL A 155 18.61 -13.91 31.45
C VAL A 155 17.96 -15.29 31.67
N GLY A 156 18.16 -16.23 30.75
CA GLY A 156 17.70 -17.61 30.85
C GLY A 156 16.34 -17.85 30.19
N ALA A 157 15.43 -18.58 30.84
CA ALA A 157 14.12 -18.93 30.28
C ALA A 157 13.20 -17.71 30.04
N SER A 158 13.47 -16.59 30.69
CA SER A 158 12.74 -15.32 30.54
C SER A 158 13.43 -14.34 29.60
N SER A 159 14.39 -14.81 28.80
CA SER A 159 15.12 -13.97 27.86
C SER A 159 14.20 -13.32 26.83
N THR A 160 14.38 -12.02 26.61
CA THR A 160 13.65 -11.24 25.61
C THR A 160 14.58 -10.34 24.80
N VAL A 161 14.28 -10.19 23.51
CA VAL A 161 14.93 -9.25 22.59
C VAL A 161 13.85 -8.45 21.87
N THR A 162 14.01 -7.14 21.80
CA THR A 162 13.07 -6.28 21.06
C THR A 162 13.73 -5.76 19.79
N ALA A 163 13.19 -6.10 18.63
CA ALA A 163 13.62 -5.54 17.35
C ALA A 163 12.79 -4.30 17.03
N TYR A 164 13.45 -3.14 16.90
CA TYR A 164 12.82 -1.93 16.40
C TYR A 164 12.98 -1.83 14.90
N ARG A 165 11.84 -1.71 14.23
CA ARG A 165 11.75 -1.70 12.76
C ARG A 165 11.82 -0.28 12.20
N GLU A 166 11.82 -0.17 10.88
CA GLU A 166 12.00 1.06 10.11
C GLU A 166 11.05 2.21 10.46
N ASN A 167 9.85 1.89 10.92
CA ASN A 167 8.81 2.85 11.34
C ASN A 167 8.77 3.03 12.87
N GLY A 168 9.73 2.47 13.59
CA GLY A 168 9.80 2.48 15.04
C GLY A 168 8.92 1.43 15.73
N ASN A 169 8.26 0.54 15.01
CA ASN A 169 7.43 -0.51 15.61
C ASN A 169 8.31 -1.55 16.34
N PRO A 170 8.04 -1.86 17.63
CA PRO A 170 8.72 -2.93 18.34
C PRO A 170 8.18 -4.32 17.98
N ILE A 171 9.09 -5.27 17.79
CA ILE A 171 8.78 -6.70 17.68
C ILE A 171 9.52 -7.43 18.80
N VAL A 172 8.78 -8.08 19.70
CA VAL A 172 9.36 -8.75 20.88
C VAL A 172 9.53 -10.24 20.61
N PHE A 173 10.78 -10.69 20.64
CA PHE A 173 11.16 -12.10 20.62
C PHE A 173 11.36 -12.60 22.05
N ASN A 174 10.72 -13.72 22.37
CA ASN A 174 10.83 -14.43 23.63
C ASN A 174 11.65 -15.71 23.39
N TRP A 175 12.54 -16.01 24.31
CA TRP A 175 13.26 -17.27 24.30
C TRP A 175 12.34 -18.40 24.75
N SER A 176 12.18 -19.42 23.91
CA SER A 176 11.38 -20.60 24.23
C SER A 176 11.92 -21.85 23.53
N ALA A 177 12.16 -22.89 24.33
CA ALA A 177 12.63 -24.20 23.87
C ALA A 177 13.83 -24.14 22.90
N GLY A 178 14.83 -23.31 23.19
CA GLY A 178 16.04 -23.20 22.37
C GLY A 178 15.91 -22.29 21.15
N THR A 179 14.79 -21.60 20.97
CA THR A 179 14.50 -20.75 19.81
C THR A 179 13.90 -19.42 20.23
N TRP A 180 14.20 -18.35 19.47
CA TRP A 180 13.56 -17.05 19.64
C TRP A 180 12.25 -17.01 18.87
N ARG A 181 11.15 -16.66 19.55
CA ARG A 181 9.81 -16.64 18.96
C ARG A 181 9.03 -15.39 19.35
N THR A 182 8.26 -14.87 18.41
CA THR A 182 7.24 -13.85 18.67
C THR A 182 5.94 -14.50 19.14
N ILE A 183 5.04 -13.73 19.77
CA ILE A 183 3.75 -14.25 20.28
C ILE A 183 2.84 -14.66 19.10
N ASP A 184 2.76 -13.81 18.08
CA ASP A 184 2.20 -14.11 16.77
C ASP A 184 3.31 -14.31 15.74
N PHE A 185 3.01 -14.96 14.62
CA PHE A 185 3.96 -15.11 13.54
C PHE A 185 4.17 -13.76 12.83
N THR A 186 5.38 -13.20 12.90
CA THR A 186 5.71 -11.88 12.33
C THR A 186 6.39 -11.95 10.97
N GLY A 187 6.69 -13.15 10.46
CA GLY A 187 7.56 -13.30 9.29
C GLY A 187 9.04 -13.07 9.60
N LEU A 188 9.44 -12.98 10.87
CA LEU A 188 10.83 -12.77 11.27
C LEU A 188 11.33 -13.90 12.15
N ALA A 189 12.57 -14.34 11.94
CA ALA A 189 13.28 -15.27 12.79
C ALA A 189 14.54 -14.62 13.34
N LEU A 190 14.76 -14.74 14.65
CA LEU A 190 15.95 -14.22 15.32
C LEU A 190 16.86 -15.39 15.73
N ALA A 191 18.16 -15.22 15.51
CA ALA A 191 19.18 -16.12 16.00
C ALA A 191 20.37 -15.35 16.57
N GLN A 192 21.05 -15.96 17.54
CA GLN A 192 22.28 -15.44 18.12
C GLN A 192 23.46 -16.17 17.47
N SER A 193 24.38 -15.42 16.87
CA SER A 193 25.51 -15.94 16.10
C SER A 193 26.82 -15.51 16.75
N GLY A 194 27.35 -16.35 17.65
CA GLY A 194 28.47 -15.97 18.51
C GLY A 194 28.08 -14.83 19.45
N SER A 195 28.81 -13.71 19.43
CA SER A 195 28.44 -12.50 20.16
C SER A 195 27.44 -11.60 19.41
N GLY A 196 27.27 -11.80 18.09
CA GLY A 196 26.36 -11.02 17.26
C GLY A 196 24.98 -11.66 17.12
N TRP A 197 24.14 -11.04 16.31
CA TRP A 197 22.75 -11.47 16.09
C TRP A 197 22.41 -11.45 14.61
N THR A 198 21.51 -12.34 14.21
CA THR A 198 20.96 -12.40 12.86
C THR A 198 19.45 -12.39 12.92
N LEU A 199 18.84 -11.55 12.09
CA LEU A 199 17.39 -11.51 11.92
C LEU A 199 17.08 -11.81 10.46
N THR A 200 16.42 -12.94 10.24
CA THR A 200 15.97 -13.36 8.91
C THR A 200 14.54 -12.93 8.72
N ASN A 201 14.30 -12.14 7.67
CA ASN A 201 12.95 -11.93 7.17
C ASN A 201 12.54 -13.18 6.40
N LEU A 202 11.73 -14.02 7.04
CA LEU A 202 11.20 -15.25 6.48
C LEU A 202 10.24 -14.99 5.33
N THR A 203 9.90 -13.74 5.00
CA THR A 203 9.23 -13.45 3.74
C THR A 203 10.22 -13.43 2.60
N ASN A 204 11.00 -12.39 2.44
CA ASN A 204 11.90 -12.25 1.30
C ASN A 204 13.27 -12.95 1.47
N ASP A 205 13.46 -13.74 2.52
CA ASP A 205 14.71 -14.38 2.94
C ASP A 205 15.91 -13.42 3.06
N ALA A 206 15.64 -12.12 3.26
CA ALA A 206 16.69 -11.16 3.58
C ALA A 206 17.21 -11.41 5.00
N VAL A 207 18.53 -11.38 5.14
CA VAL A 207 19.20 -11.62 6.42
C VAL A 207 19.89 -10.35 6.87
N GLU A 208 19.47 -9.85 8.03
CA GLU A 208 20.10 -8.74 8.73
C GLU A 208 21.15 -9.28 9.71
N SER A 209 22.31 -8.64 9.75
CA SER A 209 23.34 -8.91 10.77
C SER A 209 23.46 -7.74 11.73
N TYR A 210 23.65 -8.06 13.01
CA TYR A 210 23.73 -7.08 14.09
C TYR A 210 24.96 -7.33 14.96
N SER A 211 25.53 -6.24 15.48
CA SER A 211 26.61 -6.29 16.46
C SER A 211 26.16 -6.90 17.78
N ALA A 212 27.11 -7.14 18.70
CA ALA A 212 26.82 -7.58 20.05
C ALA A 212 26.00 -6.58 20.88
N GLN A 213 25.93 -5.32 20.43
CA GLN A 213 25.14 -4.24 21.03
C GLN A 213 23.80 -4.04 20.31
N GLY A 214 23.50 -4.83 19.28
CA GLY A 214 22.24 -4.73 18.53
C GLY A 214 22.21 -3.63 17.48
N VAL A 215 23.37 -3.14 17.03
CA VAL A 215 23.48 -2.18 15.91
C VAL A 215 23.45 -2.94 14.59
N LEU A 216 22.61 -2.53 13.63
CA LEU A 216 22.51 -3.13 12.30
C LEU A 216 23.82 -2.92 11.51
N LEU A 217 24.46 -4.00 11.08
CA LEU A 217 25.73 -3.96 10.35
C LEU A 217 25.57 -4.22 8.86
N SER A 218 24.68 -5.14 8.50
CA SER A 218 24.39 -5.42 7.09
C SER A 218 23.00 -6.00 6.90
N GLU A 219 22.51 -5.89 5.67
CA GLU A 219 21.38 -6.67 5.15
C GLU A 219 21.86 -7.39 3.88
N THR A 220 21.67 -8.70 3.81
CA THR A 220 21.94 -9.49 2.60
C THR A 220 20.62 -9.98 2.05
N THR A 221 20.30 -9.63 0.81
CA THR A 221 19.10 -10.12 0.13
C THR A 221 19.26 -11.59 -0.23
N ARG A 222 18.14 -12.26 -0.51
CA ARG A 222 18.13 -13.63 -1.04
C ARG A 222 18.96 -13.79 -2.30
N THR A 223 19.09 -12.75 -3.13
CA THR A 223 19.84 -12.75 -4.40
C THR A 223 21.34 -12.47 -4.22
N GLY A 224 21.84 -12.48 -2.98
CA GLY A 224 23.27 -12.26 -2.69
C GLY A 224 23.72 -10.80 -2.82
N VAL A 225 22.78 -9.84 -2.81
CA VAL A 225 23.13 -8.41 -2.74
C VAL A 225 23.31 -8.06 -1.27
N THR A 226 24.50 -7.60 -0.89
CA THR A 226 24.81 -7.18 0.48
C THR A 226 24.82 -5.67 0.58
N ARG A 227 24.11 -5.14 1.57
CA ARG A 227 24.02 -3.73 1.92
C ARG A 227 24.71 -3.54 3.26
N THR A 228 25.90 -2.95 3.24
CA THR A 228 26.73 -2.76 4.42
C THR A 228 26.54 -1.35 4.98
N LEU A 229 26.29 -1.27 6.28
CA LEU A 229 26.15 -0.03 7.02
C LEU A 229 27.51 0.35 7.63
N THR A 230 27.97 1.56 7.35
CA THR A 230 29.24 2.09 7.87
C THR A 230 28.95 3.19 8.89
N TYR A 231 29.51 3.04 10.08
CA TYR A 231 29.35 4.00 11.18
C TYR A 231 30.66 4.74 11.45
N ASP A 232 30.54 6.00 11.87
CA ASP A 232 31.68 6.74 12.41
C ASP A 232 32.06 6.27 13.83
N ASN A 233 33.14 6.83 14.38
CA ASN A 233 33.61 6.51 15.73
C ASN A 233 32.65 6.98 16.85
N THR A 234 31.64 7.77 16.52
CA THR A 234 30.61 8.24 17.45
C THR A 234 29.33 7.41 17.36
N GLY A 235 29.26 6.45 16.43
CA GLY A 235 28.11 5.58 16.20
C GLY A 235 27.04 6.14 15.27
N LEU A 236 27.34 7.18 14.47
CA LEU A 236 26.42 7.69 13.45
C LEU A 236 26.60 6.95 12.12
N LEU A 237 25.49 6.60 11.46
CA LEU A 237 25.49 5.90 10.17
C LEU A 237 25.89 6.87 9.05
N ILE A 238 27.12 6.78 8.57
CA ILE A 238 27.66 7.72 7.56
C ILE A 238 27.55 7.21 6.13
N ALA A 239 27.38 5.90 5.92
CA ALA A 239 27.17 5.35 4.59
C ALA A 239 26.41 4.02 4.59
N ILE A 240 25.69 3.77 3.49
CA ILE A 240 25.20 2.44 3.11
C ILE A 240 25.78 2.12 1.74
N THR A 241 26.53 1.03 1.65
CA THR A 241 27.10 0.55 0.39
C THR A 241 26.43 -0.76 0.00
N GLN A 242 25.83 -0.78 -1.17
CA GLN A 242 25.27 -1.97 -1.78
C GLN A 242 26.28 -2.60 -2.75
N HIS A 243 26.56 -3.88 -2.56
CA HIS A 243 27.43 -4.68 -3.38
C HIS A 243 26.69 -5.94 -3.83
N ALA A 244 26.70 -6.21 -5.13
CA ALA A 244 26.16 -7.46 -5.67
C ALA A 244 27.26 -8.53 -5.72
N ALA A 245 26.99 -9.72 -5.18
CA ALA A 245 27.98 -10.78 -5.19
C ALA A 245 28.44 -11.16 -6.61
N GLY A 246 29.75 -11.38 -6.76
CA GLY A 246 30.38 -11.70 -8.04
C GLY A 246 30.69 -10.51 -8.94
N THR A 247 30.50 -9.28 -8.46
CA THR A 247 30.77 -8.05 -9.23
C THR A 247 31.98 -7.28 -8.71
N SER A 248 32.43 -6.28 -9.46
CA SER A 248 33.50 -5.37 -9.02
C SER A 248 32.96 -4.30 -8.09
N ALA A 249 33.68 -3.99 -7.02
CA ALA A 249 33.33 -2.91 -6.09
C ALA A 249 33.28 -1.51 -6.75
N ASN A 250 33.85 -1.36 -7.96
CA ASN A 250 33.71 -0.12 -8.74
C ASN A 250 32.26 0.14 -9.20
N ASN A 251 31.41 -0.89 -9.17
CA ASN A 251 29.98 -0.81 -9.52
C ASN A 251 29.10 -0.80 -8.26
N ASP A 252 29.68 -0.56 -7.09
CA ASP A 252 28.91 -0.46 -5.86
C ASP A 252 28.14 0.86 -5.84
N LEU A 253 26.93 0.77 -5.31
CA LEU A 253 26.08 1.92 -5.08
C LEU A 253 26.22 2.36 -3.62
N THR A 254 26.57 3.62 -3.38
CA THR A 254 26.74 4.15 -2.01
C THR A 254 25.86 5.36 -1.74
N LEU A 255 25.05 5.29 -0.69
CA LEU A 255 24.41 6.45 -0.07
C LEU A 255 25.29 6.99 1.04
N ARG A 256 25.43 8.31 1.15
CA ARG A 256 26.21 8.97 2.22
C ARG A 256 25.35 9.94 3.02
N PHE A 257 25.63 10.01 4.31
CA PHE A 257 24.82 10.75 5.27
C PHE A 257 25.68 11.76 6.04
N ASP A 258 25.18 13.00 6.12
CA ASP A 258 25.80 14.05 6.94
C ASP A 258 24.88 14.43 8.09
N TYR A 259 25.45 14.76 9.24
CA TYR A 259 24.70 15.10 10.45
C TYR A 259 24.98 16.54 10.89
N ASP A 260 23.98 17.17 11.52
CA ASP A 260 24.16 18.45 12.19
C ASP A 260 24.81 18.30 13.58
N ASP A 261 25.14 19.41 14.24
CA ASP A 261 25.75 19.42 15.57
C ASP A 261 24.88 18.79 16.67
N ARG A 262 23.58 18.58 16.40
CA ARG A 262 22.64 17.87 17.29
C ARG A 262 22.51 16.39 16.92
N ARG A 263 23.40 15.87 16.06
CA ARG A 263 23.43 14.47 15.59
C ARG A 263 22.17 14.06 14.84
N ARG A 264 21.53 14.98 14.13
CA ARG A 264 20.36 14.72 13.26
C ARG A 264 20.80 14.75 11.80
N LEU A 265 20.23 13.86 10.99
CA LEU A 265 20.53 13.73 9.57
C LEU A 265 20.20 15.04 8.87
N SER A 266 21.22 15.71 8.34
CA SER A 266 21.12 17.00 7.66
C SER A 266 21.13 16.86 6.13
N ARG A 267 21.84 15.86 5.60
CA ARG A 267 21.91 15.59 4.16
C ARG A 267 21.96 14.10 3.85
N LEU A 268 21.24 13.70 2.81
CA LEU A 268 21.42 12.44 2.08
C LEU A 268 22.07 12.79 0.74
N ASN A 269 23.23 12.19 0.48
CA ASN A 269 23.96 12.32 -0.78
C ASN A 269 23.77 11.00 -1.55
N ASP A 270 23.13 11.09 -2.71
CA ASP A 270 22.88 9.95 -3.59
C ASP A 270 24.09 9.64 -4.49
N PRO A 271 24.11 8.47 -5.17
CA PRO A 271 25.22 8.05 -6.02
C PRO A 271 25.38 8.89 -7.30
N MET A 272 24.34 9.62 -7.70
CA MET A 272 24.34 10.54 -8.85
C MET A 272 24.86 11.94 -8.47
N GLY A 273 25.20 12.16 -7.20
CA GLY A 273 25.61 13.45 -6.66
C GLY A 273 24.44 14.38 -6.29
N GLY A 274 23.20 13.88 -6.34
CA GLY A 274 22.02 14.57 -5.84
C GLY A 274 22.06 14.68 -4.33
N ILE A 275 21.68 15.85 -3.80
CA ILE A 275 21.65 16.13 -2.37
C ILE A 275 20.21 16.40 -1.94
N THR A 276 19.70 15.56 -1.04
CA THR A 276 18.44 15.82 -0.31
C THR A 276 18.80 16.42 1.05
N GLN A 277 18.26 17.60 1.34
CA GLN A 277 18.54 18.37 2.56
C GLN A 277 17.37 18.33 3.54
N TYR A 278 17.67 18.14 4.82
CA TYR A 278 16.70 18.07 5.90
C TYR A 278 16.88 19.25 6.86
N GLY A 279 15.81 20.02 7.05
CA GLY A 279 15.80 21.20 7.93
C GLY A 279 14.95 20.95 9.18
N TYR A 280 15.43 21.47 10.32
CA TYR A 280 14.81 21.22 11.62
C TYR A 280 14.55 22.50 12.42
N ASP A 281 13.52 22.47 13.25
CA ASP A 281 13.29 23.51 14.26
C ASP A 281 14.09 23.28 15.56
N ALA A 282 13.88 24.17 16.53
CA ALA A 282 14.51 24.11 17.85
C ALA A 282 14.02 22.94 18.73
N ASN A 283 12.85 22.37 18.44
CA ASN A 283 12.29 21.19 19.12
C ASN A 283 12.74 19.87 18.47
N SER A 284 13.62 19.95 17.46
CA SER A 284 14.03 18.82 16.63
C SER A 284 12.95 18.19 15.78
N ASN A 285 11.94 18.95 15.40
CA ASN A 285 11.00 18.53 14.36
C ASN A 285 11.60 18.76 12.97
N LEU A 286 11.42 17.81 12.06
CA LEU A 286 11.73 17.99 10.64
C LEU A 286 10.70 18.95 10.03
N VAL A 287 11.12 20.16 9.67
CA VAL A 287 10.23 21.19 9.11
C VAL A 287 10.33 21.35 7.61
N SER A 288 11.40 20.85 7.00
CA SER A 288 11.59 20.93 5.54
C SER A 288 12.42 19.79 4.98
N VAL A 289 12.05 19.33 3.79
CA VAL A 289 12.85 18.41 2.96
C VAL A 289 12.99 19.02 1.58
N THR A 290 14.22 19.27 1.15
CA THR A 290 14.53 19.85 -0.17
C THR A 290 15.26 18.83 -1.01
N TRP A 291 14.68 18.45 -2.14
CA TRP A 291 15.26 17.48 -3.08
C TRP A 291 16.28 18.14 -4.02
N PRO A 292 17.04 17.34 -4.80
CA PRO A 292 18.07 17.85 -5.71
C PRO A 292 17.58 18.80 -6.82
N ASP A 293 16.26 18.85 -7.10
CA ASP A 293 15.65 19.82 -8.02
C ASP A 293 15.25 21.14 -7.34
N ASN A 294 15.64 21.35 -6.08
CA ASN A 294 15.36 22.51 -5.22
C ASN A 294 13.89 22.71 -4.83
N TYR A 295 13.01 21.74 -5.11
CA TYR A 295 11.67 21.78 -4.56
C TYR A 295 11.68 21.33 -3.10
N THR A 296 10.87 22.01 -2.28
CA THR A 296 10.84 21.81 -0.83
C THR A 296 9.45 21.44 -0.36
N ARG A 297 9.33 20.30 0.31
CA ARG A 297 8.17 19.94 1.12
C ARG A 297 8.37 20.43 2.56
N ARG A 298 7.31 20.91 3.21
CA ARG A 298 7.36 21.40 4.59
C ARG A 298 6.33 20.73 5.49
N TYR A 299 6.72 20.59 6.75
CA TYR A 299 5.86 20.09 7.82
C TYR A 299 5.65 21.18 8.86
N VAL A 300 4.42 21.31 9.31
CA VAL A 300 3.95 22.38 10.17
C VAL A 300 3.60 21.83 11.54
N TYR A 301 4.01 22.53 12.60
CA TYR A 301 3.85 22.14 14.00
C TYR A 301 3.29 23.32 14.80
N GLU A 302 1.98 23.51 14.75
CA GLU A 302 1.30 24.67 15.34
C GLU A 302 0.66 24.38 16.71
N ASP A 303 0.56 23.11 17.11
CA ASP A 303 -0.07 22.74 18.38
C ASP A 303 0.93 22.87 19.54
N ALA A 304 0.84 23.98 20.28
CA ALA A 304 1.70 24.23 21.43
C ALA A 304 1.56 23.17 22.55
N ARG A 305 0.47 22.40 22.59
CA ARG A 305 0.27 21.31 23.56
C ARG A 305 1.09 20.08 23.18
N PHE A 306 1.33 19.85 21.90
CA PHE A 306 2.04 18.69 21.36
C PHE A 306 3.08 19.15 20.35
N LYS A 307 4.23 19.60 20.86
CA LYS A 307 5.28 20.26 20.07
C LYS A 307 5.82 19.43 18.91
N ASN A 308 5.68 18.10 18.95
CA ASN A 308 6.15 17.18 17.92
C ASN A 308 5.04 16.62 17.03
N ALA A 309 3.80 17.09 17.19
CA ALA A 309 2.66 16.66 16.39
C ALA A 309 2.52 17.53 15.12
N ILE A 310 2.59 16.90 13.94
CA ILE A 310 2.36 17.57 12.65
C ILE A 310 0.92 18.08 12.58
N THR A 311 0.74 19.39 12.48
CA THR A 311 -0.56 20.01 12.22
C THR A 311 -0.82 20.24 10.75
N GLY A 312 0.20 20.19 9.88
CA GLY A 312 -0.01 20.32 8.45
C GLY A 312 1.17 19.91 7.57
N GLU A 313 0.84 19.61 6.32
CA GLU A 313 1.80 19.33 5.25
C GLU A 313 1.64 20.36 4.14
N ILE A 314 2.75 20.99 3.76
CA ILE A 314 2.82 21.95 2.66
C ILE A 314 3.64 21.31 1.55
N ASP A 315 3.02 21.17 0.39
CA ASP A 315 3.66 20.59 -0.78
C ASP A 315 4.67 21.55 -1.42
N GLU A 316 5.32 21.06 -2.46
CA GLU A 316 6.38 21.72 -3.19
C GLU A 316 5.90 22.98 -3.94
N THR A 317 4.58 23.15 -4.11
CA THR A 317 3.97 24.37 -4.68
C THR A 317 3.78 25.47 -3.64
N GLY A 318 3.97 25.15 -2.35
CA GLY A 318 3.67 26.05 -1.23
C GLY A 318 2.23 25.94 -0.72
N SER A 319 1.43 24.99 -1.24
CA SER A 319 0.05 24.78 -0.83
C SER A 319 -0.03 23.84 0.37
N ARG A 320 -0.83 24.18 1.39
CA ARG A 320 -1.14 23.25 2.49
C ARG A 320 -2.10 22.18 1.98
N ILE A 321 -1.59 20.95 1.82
CA ILE A 321 -2.33 19.82 1.22
C ILE A 321 -3.02 18.93 2.26
N ALA A 322 -2.61 19.03 3.53
CA ALA A 322 -3.23 18.33 4.64
C ALA A 322 -3.12 19.16 5.93
N ALA A 323 -4.12 19.04 6.81
CA ALA A 323 -4.08 19.60 8.15
C ALA A 323 -4.74 18.67 9.18
N TRP A 324 -4.04 18.40 10.27
CA TRP A 324 -4.50 17.55 11.37
C TRP A 324 -4.79 18.38 12.63
N THR A 325 -5.81 17.97 13.38
CA THR A 325 -6.13 18.50 14.71
C THR A 325 -6.04 17.41 15.76
N TYR A 326 -5.75 17.76 17.01
CA TYR A 326 -5.53 16.79 18.09
C TYR A 326 -6.41 17.03 19.31
N ASP A 327 -6.83 15.95 19.97
CA ASP A 327 -7.50 16.04 21.28
C ASP A 327 -6.51 16.31 22.42
N THR A 328 -6.98 16.31 23.66
CA THR A 328 -6.14 16.56 24.85
C THR A 328 -5.16 15.45 25.18
N GLN A 329 -5.28 14.28 24.54
CA GLN A 329 -4.42 13.11 24.71
C GLN A 329 -3.40 12.96 23.56
N GLY A 330 -3.46 13.83 22.54
CA GLY A 330 -2.53 13.82 21.41
C GLY A 330 -2.97 12.90 20.26
N ARG A 331 -4.24 12.51 20.25
CA ARG A 331 -4.84 11.68 19.20
C ARG A 331 -5.45 12.56 18.11
N ALA A 332 -5.24 12.22 16.85
CA ALA A 332 -5.77 13.01 15.73
C ALA A 332 -7.31 12.95 15.69
N THR A 333 -7.98 14.10 15.81
CA THR A 333 -9.44 14.23 15.80
C THR A 333 -10.01 14.55 14.43
N SER A 334 -9.18 15.10 13.54
CA SER A 334 -9.55 15.28 12.15
C SER A 334 -8.32 15.37 11.26
N VAL A 335 -8.54 15.06 9.99
CA VAL A 335 -7.66 15.44 8.89
C VAL A 335 -8.48 16.14 7.81
N SER A 336 -7.97 17.25 7.31
CA SER A 336 -8.61 18.07 6.30
C SER A 336 -7.70 18.36 5.12
N HIS A 337 -8.28 18.47 3.94
CA HIS A 337 -7.63 18.70 2.66
C HIS A 337 -8.32 19.83 1.89
N PRO A 338 -7.63 20.45 0.92
CA PRO A 338 -8.28 21.39 -0.01
C PRO A 338 -9.50 20.78 -0.73
N ASP A 339 -9.40 19.51 -1.13
CA ASP A 339 -10.56 18.71 -1.54
C ASP A 339 -11.28 18.18 -0.30
N THR A 340 -12.36 18.86 0.09
CA THR A 340 -13.13 18.54 1.29
C THR A 340 -13.77 17.15 1.25
N SER A 341 -13.88 16.51 0.08
CA SER A 341 -14.41 15.15 -0.02
C SER A 341 -13.52 14.11 0.66
N ARG A 342 -12.24 14.44 0.86
CA ARG A 342 -11.23 13.63 1.55
C ARG A 342 -11.17 13.87 3.05
N ASN A 343 -11.92 14.83 3.59
CA ASN A 343 -11.87 15.15 5.01
C ASN A 343 -12.41 14.00 5.85
N VAL A 344 -11.74 13.72 6.97
CA VAL A 344 -12.15 12.67 7.92
C VAL A 344 -12.08 13.20 9.35
N GLN A 345 -13.07 12.84 10.15
CA GLN A 345 -13.16 13.14 11.58
C GLN A 345 -13.16 11.86 12.42
N PHE A 346 -12.61 11.95 13.62
CA PHE A 346 -12.44 10.85 14.56
C PHE A 346 -13.09 11.18 15.91
N GLY A 347 -14.06 10.36 16.32
CA GLY A 347 -14.68 10.38 17.63
C GLY A 347 -14.24 9.19 18.46
N TYR A 348 -13.36 9.40 19.44
CA TYR A 348 -12.82 8.34 20.29
C TYR A 348 -13.72 8.05 21.49
N ASN A 349 -14.01 6.77 21.71
CA ASN A 349 -14.71 6.24 22.86
C ASN A 349 -13.89 5.13 23.52
N ASN A 350 -14.33 4.61 24.66
CA ASN A 350 -13.65 3.48 25.30
C ASN A 350 -13.77 2.22 24.42
N GLY A 351 -12.64 1.76 23.87
CA GLY A 351 -12.57 0.57 23.02
C GLY A 351 -13.17 0.72 21.61
N SER A 352 -13.52 1.94 21.17
CA SER A 352 -14.05 2.17 19.82
C SER A 352 -13.77 3.57 19.29
N THR A 353 -13.74 3.71 17.95
CA THR A 353 -13.53 4.99 17.26
C THR A 353 -14.55 5.16 16.14
N ALA A 354 -15.32 6.24 16.18
CA ALA A 354 -16.19 6.67 15.09
C ALA A 354 -15.36 7.43 14.04
N VAL A 355 -15.23 6.87 12.85
CA VAL A 355 -14.56 7.47 11.69
C VAL A 355 -15.63 8.05 10.77
N THR A 356 -15.64 9.36 10.56
CA THR A 356 -16.64 10.06 9.73
C THR A 356 -15.96 10.70 8.54
N ASP A 357 -16.28 10.21 7.33
CA ASP A 357 -15.85 10.82 6.07
C ASP A 357 -17.00 11.65 5.44
N SER A 358 -16.79 12.18 4.23
CA SER A 358 -17.80 12.99 3.51
C SER A 358 -19.09 12.23 3.16
N ARG A 359 -19.10 10.89 3.26
CA ARG A 359 -20.22 10.03 2.87
C ARG A 359 -20.89 9.34 4.04
N ARG A 360 -20.14 8.91 5.04
CA ARG A 360 -20.65 8.07 6.14
C ARG A 360 -19.81 8.11 7.40
N THR A 361 -20.44 7.66 8.48
CA THR A 361 -19.77 7.31 9.74
C THR A 361 -19.65 5.79 9.87
N THR A 362 -18.47 5.33 10.28
CA THR A 362 -18.17 3.94 10.61
C THR A 362 -17.52 3.87 11.98
N THR A 363 -18.12 3.15 12.91
CA THR A 363 -17.54 2.89 14.23
C THR A 363 -16.72 1.62 14.20
N LEU A 364 -15.43 1.72 14.46
CA LEU A 364 -14.50 0.60 14.61
C LEU A 364 -14.37 0.23 16.09
N ASN A 365 -14.39 -1.06 16.41
CA ASN A 365 -14.20 -1.58 17.78
C ASN A 365 -12.85 -2.24 17.89
N PHE A 366 -12.19 -2.09 19.05
CA PHE A 366 -10.83 -2.56 19.28
C PHE A 366 -10.69 -3.28 20.61
N SER A 367 -9.77 -4.24 20.66
CA SER A 367 -9.34 -4.91 21.88
C SER A 367 -7.82 -5.12 21.85
N SER A 368 -7.19 -5.18 23.03
CA SER A 368 -5.81 -5.66 23.14
C SER A 368 -5.79 -7.18 23.08
N ILE A 369 -5.18 -7.74 22.02
CA ILE A 369 -5.09 -9.18 21.79
C ILE A 369 -3.68 -9.48 21.28
N GLY A 370 -2.97 -10.43 21.90
CA GLY A 370 -1.59 -10.75 21.53
C GLY A 370 -0.58 -9.62 21.81
N GLY A 371 -0.90 -8.68 22.71
CA GLY A 371 -0.06 -7.50 22.99
C GLY A 371 -0.13 -6.41 21.92
N LYS A 372 -1.20 -6.40 21.11
CA LYS A 372 -1.43 -5.41 20.04
C LYS A 372 -2.88 -4.95 20.06
N LEU A 373 -3.13 -3.73 19.59
CA LEU A 373 -4.49 -3.23 19.36
C LEU A 373 -5.05 -3.81 18.05
N ARG A 374 -6.12 -4.60 18.16
CA ARG A 374 -6.76 -5.31 17.04
C ARG A 374 -8.19 -4.86 16.83
N VAL A 375 -8.61 -4.73 15.57
CA VAL A 375 -10.02 -4.48 15.21
C VAL A 375 -10.84 -5.74 15.50
N THR A 376 -11.91 -5.62 16.28
CA THR A 376 -12.84 -6.73 16.60
C THR A 376 -14.16 -6.63 15.83
N GLY A 377 -14.47 -5.47 15.25
CA GLY A 377 -15.60 -5.30 14.37
C GLY A 377 -15.79 -3.86 13.91
N SER A 378 -16.71 -3.66 12.97
CA SER A 378 -17.14 -2.34 12.52
C SER A 378 -18.66 -2.24 12.47
N ASN A 379 -19.19 -1.04 12.67
CA ASN A 379 -20.62 -0.75 12.54
C ASN A 379 -20.79 0.51 11.68
N SER A 380 -21.58 0.42 10.62
CA SER A 380 -21.90 1.52 9.73
C SER A 380 -23.32 1.41 9.21
N ALA A 381 -23.81 2.44 8.52
CA ALA A 381 -25.11 2.37 7.83
C ALA A 381 -25.20 1.24 6.79
N ALA A 382 -24.07 0.77 6.25
CA ALA A 382 -24.03 -0.36 5.33
C ALA A 382 -24.18 -1.72 6.04
N GLY A 383 -24.00 -1.77 7.36
CA GLY A 383 -24.08 -2.97 8.18
C GLY A 383 -22.87 -3.15 9.10
N ILE A 384 -22.75 -4.36 9.65
CA ILE A 384 -21.77 -4.73 10.68
C ILE A 384 -20.74 -5.72 10.11
N SER A 385 -19.47 -5.51 10.44
CA SER A 385 -18.41 -6.52 10.26
C SER A 385 -17.90 -7.00 11.62
N ASN A 386 -17.41 -8.23 11.69
CA ASN A 386 -16.88 -8.81 12.94
C ASN A 386 -15.60 -9.58 12.65
N SER A 387 -14.61 -9.48 13.54
CA SER A 387 -13.35 -10.18 13.46
C SER A 387 -13.06 -10.89 14.78
N THR A 388 -12.70 -12.17 14.72
CA THR A 388 -12.28 -12.96 15.89
C THR A 388 -10.82 -13.35 15.77
N TRP A 389 -10.16 -13.43 16.91
CA TRP A 389 -8.72 -13.61 17.02
C TRP A 389 -8.40 -14.70 18.04
N ASP A 390 -7.27 -15.38 17.87
CA ASP A 390 -6.76 -16.28 18.92
C ASP A 390 -6.00 -15.52 20.02
N ALA A 391 -5.57 -16.23 21.07
CA ALA A 391 -4.86 -15.63 22.20
C ALA A 391 -3.50 -15.02 21.81
N SER A 392 -2.88 -15.50 20.74
CA SER A 392 -1.66 -14.96 20.16
C SER A 392 -1.93 -13.70 19.31
N GLY A 393 -3.18 -13.38 19.02
CA GLY A 393 -3.54 -12.25 18.17
C GLY A 393 -3.58 -12.57 16.67
N ARG A 394 -3.66 -13.83 16.26
CA ARG A 394 -3.84 -14.23 14.84
C ARG A 394 -5.32 -14.25 14.48
N LEU A 395 -5.68 -13.79 13.27
CA LEU A 395 -7.06 -13.70 12.81
C LEU A 395 -7.65 -15.10 12.61
N LEU A 396 -8.76 -15.44 13.26
CA LEU A 396 -9.44 -16.72 13.08
C LEU A 396 -10.59 -16.61 12.07
N LYS A 397 -11.39 -15.54 12.17
CA LYS A 397 -12.52 -15.30 11.29
C LYS A 397 -12.74 -13.82 11.09
N ASN A 398 -13.11 -13.44 9.88
CA ASN A 398 -13.63 -12.13 9.56
C ASN A 398 -14.94 -12.27 8.79
N THR A 399 -15.99 -11.60 9.24
CA THR A 399 -17.27 -11.47 8.52
C THR A 399 -17.38 -10.02 8.05
N PHE A 400 -17.49 -9.82 6.74
CA PHE A 400 -17.60 -8.51 6.10
C PHE A 400 -19.03 -7.98 6.17
N VAL A 401 -19.19 -6.67 5.98
CA VAL A 401 -20.50 -5.99 5.93
C VAL A 401 -21.43 -6.62 4.86
N SER A 402 -20.86 -7.14 3.77
CA SER A 402 -21.61 -7.83 2.72
C SER A 402 -22.18 -9.20 3.12
N GLY A 403 -21.85 -9.70 4.31
CA GLY A 403 -22.16 -11.08 4.74
C GLY A 403 -21.12 -12.11 4.27
N ASN A 404 -20.16 -11.73 3.42
CA ASN A 404 -19.03 -12.58 3.06
C ASN A 404 -18.19 -12.88 4.31
N ALA A 405 -17.47 -14.00 4.30
CA ALA A 405 -16.59 -14.36 5.41
C ALA A 405 -15.26 -14.94 4.93
N ALA A 406 -14.22 -14.75 5.74
CA ALA A 406 -12.91 -15.38 5.60
C ALA A 406 -12.54 -16.07 6.92
N GLU A 407 -12.16 -17.33 6.89
CA GLU A 407 -11.76 -18.13 8.07
C GLU A 407 -10.36 -18.69 7.86
N TYR A 408 -9.52 -18.61 8.89
CA TYR A 408 -8.10 -18.99 8.84
C TYR A 408 -7.80 -20.11 9.83
N SER A 409 -6.82 -20.94 9.49
CA SER A 409 -6.24 -21.92 10.41
C SER A 409 -4.73 -21.87 10.32
N TYR A 410 -4.07 -22.14 11.44
CA TYR A 410 -2.62 -22.05 11.58
C TYR A 410 -2.05 -23.36 12.11
N ASP A 411 -0.78 -23.63 11.81
CA ASP A 411 -0.04 -24.69 12.49
C ASP A 411 0.49 -24.23 13.86
N ASP A 412 1.18 -25.12 14.58
CA ASP A 412 1.75 -24.85 15.91
C ASP A 412 2.84 -23.77 15.88
N ALA A 413 3.46 -23.52 14.72
CA ALA A 413 4.40 -22.42 14.51
C ALA A 413 3.69 -21.09 14.17
N GLY A 414 2.37 -21.10 14.01
CA GLY A 414 1.56 -19.93 13.69
C GLY A 414 1.52 -19.57 12.21
N ARG A 415 1.96 -20.46 11.33
CA ARG A 415 1.93 -20.25 9.87
C ARG A 415 0.55 -20.62 9.32
N PRO A 416 0.00 -19.86 8.35
CA PRO A 416 -1.33 -20.13 7.81
C PRO A 416 -1.36 -21.42 6.98
N ILE A 417 -2.14 -22.41 7.40
CA ILE A 417 -2.30 -23.69 6.69
C ILE A 417 -3.61 -23.79 5.93
N ARG A 418 -4.59 -22.92 6.21
CA ARG A 418 -5.90 -22.95 5.55
C ARG A 418 -6.59 -21.59 5.56
N LEU A 419 -7.21 -21.24 4.43
CA LEU A 419 -8.12 -20.11 4.25
C LEU A 419 -9.42 -20.60 3.62
N VAL A 420 -10.56 -20.24 4.20
CA VAL A 420 -11.88 -20.45 3.60
C VAL A 420 -12.54 -19.09 3.37
N ILE A 421 -12.85 -18.78 2.13
CA ILE A 421 -13.63 -17.61 1.74
C ILE A 421 -15.04 -18.08 1.39
N ARG A 422 -16.06 -17.46 2.00
CA ARG A 422 -17.47 -17.68 1.69
C ARG A 422 -18.06 -16.37 1.19
N ASN A 423 -18.66 -16.39 0.01
CA ASN A 423 -19.38 -15.25 -0.53
C ASN A 423 -20.69 -15.71 -1.20
N THR A 424 -21.45 -14.77 -1.74
CA THR A 424 -22.69 -15.06 -2.48
C THR A 424 -22.49 -15.96 -3.70
N SER A 425 -21.28 -16.01 -4.24
CA SER A 425 -20.91 -16.84 -5.40
C SER A 425 -20.44 -18.25 -5.01
N GLY A 426 -20.26 -18.53 -3.72
CA GLY A 426 -19.89 -19.85 -3.20
C GLY A 426 -18.74 -19.84 -2.19
N THR A 427 -18.14 -21.01 -2.00
CA THR A 427 -16.97 -21.20 -1.13
C THR A 427 -15.70 -21.38 -1.97
N ALA A 428 -14.61 -20.73 -1.57
CA ALA A 428 -13.26 -20.98 -2.06
C ALA A 428 -12.35 -21.32 -0.88
N THR A 429 -11.69 -22.47 -0.93
CA THR A 429 -10.77 -22.93 0.11
C THR A 429 -9.37 -23.06 -0.47
N THR A 430 -8.38 -22.51 0.23
CA THR A 430 -6.96 -22.72 -0.04
C THR A 430 -6.30 -23.41 1.15
N SER A 431 -5.55 -24.47 0.92
CA SER A 431 -4.80 -25.20 1.96
C SER A 431 -3.33 -25.30 1.60
N ILE A 432 -2.45 -25.21 2.61
CA ILE A 432 -0.99 -25.16 2.42
C ILE A 432 -0.33 -26.25 3.26
N ARG A 433 0.69 -26.91 2.69
CA ARG A 433 1.66 -27.72 3.44
C ARG A 433 3.05 -27.14 3.24
N TYR A 434 3.73 -26.87 4.35
CA TYR A 434 5.07 -26.30 4.38
C TYR A 434 6.16 -27.38 4.30
N ALA A 435 7.25 -27.05 3.60
CA ALA A 435 8.36 -27.96 3.30
C ALA A 435 9.16 -28.34 4.55
N ASP A 436 9.14 -27.47 5.56
CA ASP A 436 9.82 -27.67 6.84
C ASP A 436 9.01 -27.02 7.99
N ALA A 437 9.57 -27.02 9.21
CA ALA A 437 8.90 -26.51 10.41
C ALA A 437 9.16 -25.02 10.71
N THR A 438 10.05 -24.37 9.98
CA THR A 438 10.65 -23.07 10.36
C THR A 438 10.48 -21.98 9.31
N SER A 439 10.51 -22.33 8.03
CA SER A 439 10.36 -21.40 6.91
C SER A 439 8.89 -21.23 6.54
N LEU A 440 8.60 -20.34 5.61
CA LEU A 440 7.29 -20.25 5.00
C LEU A 440 7.22 -20.96 3.64
N HIS A 441 8.22 -21.76 3.26
CA HIS A 441 8.26 -22.43 1.96
C HIS A 441 7.14 -23.48 1.82
N PRO A 442 6.10 -23.28 0.98
CA PRO A 442 5.09 -24.32 0.74
C PRO A 442 5.67 -25.41 -0.15
N TRP A 443 5.53 -26.70 0.15
CA TRP A 443 5.80 -27.76 -0.84
C TRP A 443 4.54 -28.18 -1.60
N MET A 444 3.36 -27.92 -1.04
CA MET A 444 2.08 -28.18 -1.72
C MET A 444 1.02 -27.15 -1.35
N ILE A 445 0.31 -26.63 -2.36
CA ILE A 445 -0.82 -25.72 -2.22
C ILE A 445 -2.02 -26.31 -2.93
N ALA A 446 -3.13 -26.41 -2.23
CA ALA A 446 -4.43 -26.76 -2.78
C ALA A 446 -5.29 -25.50 -2.89
N SER A 447 -5.76 -25.19 -4.09
CA SER A 447 -6.60 -24.03 -4.39
C SER A 447 -7.78 -24.47 -5.27
N PRO A 448 -8.83 -23.65 -5.41
CA PRO A 448 -9.96 -23.95 -6.29
C PRO A 448 -9.49 -24.35 -7.71
N GLY A 449 -9.80 -25.57 -8.12
CA GLY A 449 -9.50 -26.14 -9.43
C GLY A 449 -8.03 -26.49 -9.69
N LYS A 450 -7.13 -26.34 -8.71
CA LYS A 450 -5.68 -26.52 -8.94
C LYS A 450 -4.90 -26.92 -7.69
N PHE A 451 -3.96 -27.85 -7.87
CA PHE A 451 -2.84 -28.05 -6.97
C PHE A 451 -1.56 -27.45 -7.53
N GLN A 452 -0.75 -26.87 -6.65
CA GLN A 452 0.63 -26.52 -6.94
C GLN A 452 1.56 -27.36 -6.06
N THR A 453 2.62 -27.92 -6.65
CA THR A 453 3.70 -28.57 -5.91
C THR A 453 5.00 -27.82 -6.16
N LEU A 454 5.77 -27.57 -5.10
CA LEU A 454 7.03 -26.85 -5.19
C LEU A 454 8.17 -27.72 -4.67
N VAL A 455 9.30 -27.64 -5.34
CA VAL A 455 10.54 -28.32 -4.95
C VAL A 455 11.61 -27.26 -4.75
N TYR A 456 12.42 -27.46 -3.71
CA TYR A 456 13.44 -26.52 -3.29
C TYR A 456 14.83 -27.14 -3.36
N ASP A 457 15.85 -26.32 -3.65
CA ASP A 457 17.24 -26.70 -3.38
C ASP A 457 17.61 -26.50 -1.89
N SER A 458 18.83 -26.86 -1.51
CA SER A 458 19.32 -26.71 -0.14
C SER A 458 19.50 -25.25 0.32
N ARG A 459 19.43 -24.28 -0.60
CA ARG A 459 19.44 -22.83 -0.32
C ARG A 459 18.02 -22.26 -0.26
N GLY A 460 17.01 -23.13 -0.32
CA GLY A 460 15.60 -22.75 -0.29
C GLY A 460 15.06 -22.24 -1.62
N ASN A 461 15.81 -22.25 -2.72
CA ASN A 461 15.30 -21.75 -3.99
C ASN A 461 14.29 -22.70 -4.60
N VAL A 462 13.19 -22.17 -5.13
CA VAL A 462 12.21 -22.96 -5.89
C VAL A 462 12.85 -23.44 -7.19
N THR A 463 13.23 -24.71 -7.29
CA THR A 463 13.80 -25.33 -8.50
C THR A 463 12.74 -25.96 -9.41
N GLY A 464 11.57 -26.24 -8.85
CA GLY A 464 10.45 -26.82 -9.59
C GLY A 464 9.11 -26.30 -9.08
N VAL A 465 8.22 -25.95 -10.00
CA VAL A 465 6.79 -25.73 -9.71
C VAL A 465 5.99 -26.58 -10.68
N SER A 466 5.01 -27.33 -10.19
CA SER A 466 4.02 -27.99 -11.05
C SER A 466 2.62 -27.53 -10.71
N GLU A 467 1.82 -27.29 -11.72
CA GLU A 467 0.42 -26.89 -11.65
C GLU A 467 -0.44 -28.01 -12.21
N THR A 468 -1.16 -28.69 -11.31
CA THR A 468 -2.04 -29.80 -11.65
C THR A 468 -3.49 -29.36 -11.51
N PRO A 469 -4.25 -29.26 -12.61
CA PRO A 469 -5.68 -28.99 -12.54
C PRO A 469 -6.43 -30.09 -11.77
N THR A 470 -7.45 -29.70 -11.00
CA THR A 470 -8.28 -30.60 -10.18
C THR A 470 -9.75 -30.47 -10.56
N THR A 471 -10.54 -31.48 -10.23
CA THR A 471 -12.01 -31.41 -10.36
C THR A 471 -12.67 -30.67 -9.19
N ASP A 472 -11.90 -30.27 -8.18
CA ASP A 472 -12.39 -29.57 -7.00
C ASP A 472 -12.39 -28.06 -7.23
N THR A 473 -13.45 -27.57 -7.88
CA THR A 473 -13.62 -26.17 -8.24
C THR A 473 -13.77 -25.23 -7.04
N THR A 474 -13.96 -25.74 -5.82
CA THR A 474 -14.06 -24.93 -4.59
C THR A 474 -12.80 -25.04 -3.73
N GLY A 475 -11.97 -26.07 -3.93
CA GLY A 475 -10.80 -26.34 -3.09
C GLY A 475 -11.15 -26.97 -1.72
N GLU A 476 -12.42 -27.28 -1.47
CA GLU A 476 -12.88 -27.80 -0.17
C GLU A 476 -12.33 -29.19 0.15
N LYS A 477 -12.04 -30.01 -0.87
CA LYS A 477 -11.39 -31.31 -0.67
C LYS A 477 -9.91 -31.16 -0.36
N GLY A 478 -9.35 -29.96 -0.51
CA GLY A 478 -7.93 -29.70 -0.28
C GLY A 478 -7.08 -30.73 -1.02
N PHE A 479 -6.10 -31.31 -0.34
CA PHE A 479 -5.17 -32.30 -0.91
C PHE A 479 -5.81 -33.64 -1.31
N ASP A 480 -7.08 -33.89 -0.97
CA ASP A 480 -7.81 -35.10 -1.36
C ASP A 480 -8.58 -34.93 -2.69
N ALA A 481 -8.46 -33.77 -3.36
CA ALA A 481 -9.12 -33.57 -4.65
C ALA A 481 -8.60 -34.50 -5.76
N LEU A 482 -9.51 -34.91 -6.64
CA LEU A 482 -9.15 -35.70 -7.82
C LEU A 482 -8.55 -34.80 -8.90
N LYS A 483 -7.52 -35.29 -9.60
CA LYS A 483 -6.92 -34.60 -10.75
C LYS A 483 -7.94 -34.50 -11.89
N ALA A 484 -8.01 -33.35 -12.55
CA ALA A 484 -8.79 -33.19 -13.77
C ALA A 484 -8.04 -33.79 -14.98
N LYS A 485 -8.77 -34.03 -16.08
CA LYS A 485 -8.20 -34.53 -17.35
C LYS A 485 -7.49 -33.44 -18.17
N ALA A 486 -7.01 -32.38 -17.53
CA ALA A 486 -6.31 -31.29 -18.18
C ALA A 486 -4.78 -31.46 -18.04
N SER A 487 -4.03 -30.89 -18.97
CA SER A 487 -2.57 -30.97 -18.99
C SER A 487 -1.95 -30.29 -17.77
N ILE A 488 -0.93 -30.93 -17.20
CA ILE A 488 -0.08 -30.34 -16.16
C ILE A 488 0.86 -29.34 -16.83
N ARG A 489 0.99 -28.16 -16.24
CA ARG A 489 2.05 -27.21 -16.57
C ARG A 489 3.11 -27.25 -15.49
N ALA A 490 4.38 -27.29 -15.86
CA ALA A 490 5.48 -27.29 -14.91
C ALA A 490 6.57 -26.31 -15.31
N TYR A 491 7.33 -25.86 -14.32
CA TYR A 491 8.39 -24.88 -14.45
C TYR A 491 9.64 -25.45 -13.79
N GLY A 492 10.73 -25.58 -14.54
CA GLY A 492 12.07 -25.86 -14.02
C GLY A 492 12.85 -24.57 -13.87
N ARG A 493 13.58 -24.40 -12.76
CA ARG A 493 14.34 -23.20 -12.46
C ARG A 493 15.74 -23.56 -12.00
N VAL A 494 16.74 -22.83 -12.49
CA VAL A 494 18.14 -22.99 -12.07
C VAL A 494 18.64 -21.64 -11.56
N TYR A 495 19.44 -21.70 -10.50
CA TYR A 495 20.02 -20.55 -9.84
C TYR A 495 21.53 -20.62 -9.94
N ASP A 496 22.18 -19.48 -10.07
CA ASP A 496 23.63 -19.38 -10.03
C ASP A 496 24.20 -19.60 -8.61
N GLU A 497 25.52 -19.50 -8.47
CA GLU A 497 26.21 -19.68 -7.19
C GLU A 497 25.83 -18.60 -6.16
N TRP A 498 25.36 -17.43 -6.61
CA TRP A 498 24.91 -16.31 -5.76
C TRP A 498 23.40 -16.30 -5.53
N ASN A 499 22.72 -17.42 -5.79
CA ASN A 499 21.31 -17.59 -5.48
C ASN A 499 20.37 -16.76 -6.37
N ARG A 500 20.81 -16.42 -7.59
CA ARG A 500 20.03 -15.62 -8.55
C ARG A 500 19.52 -16.52 -9.67
N LEU A 501 18.28 -16.32 -10.07
CA LEU A 501 17.67 -17.07 -11.17
C LEU A 501 18.46 -16.86 -12.47
N SER A 502 18.99 -17.95 -13.03
CA SER A 502 19.83 -17.98 -14.24
C SER A 502 19.16 -18.71 -15.39
N TRP A 503 18.20 -19.60 -15.10
CA TRP A 503 17.47 -20.36 -16.13
C TRP A 503 16.04 -20.66 -15.70
N VAL A 504 15.12 -20.62 -16.67
CA VAL A 504 13.73 -21.09 -16.52
C VAL A 504 13.37 -21.96 -17.72
N SER A 505 12.77 -23.12 -17.46
CA SER A 505 12.15 -23.98 -18.49
C SER A 505 10.66 -24.14 -18.19
N ILE A 506 9.83 -24.09 -19.22
CA ILE A 506 8.38 -24.29 -19.12
C ILE A 506 8.04 -25.61 -19.82
N TYR A 507 7.25 -26.45 -19.17
CA TYR A 507 6.78 -27.73 -19.67
C TYR A 507 5.27 -27.77 -19.69
N ASP A 508 4.69 -28.15 -20.83
CA ASP A 508 3.28 -28.41 -21.01
C ASP A 508 3.07 -29.89 -21.30
N ALA A 509 2.30 -30.57 -20.46
CA ALA A 509 2.10 -32.02 -20.54
C ALA A 509 3.41 -32.84 -20.61
N GLY A 510 4.47 -32.36 -19.94
CA GLY A 510 5.80 -32.99 -19.91
C GLY A 510 6.69 -32.65 -21.10
N VAL A 511 6.22 -31.89 -22.09
CA VAL A 511 7.02 -31.41 -23.23
C VAL A 511 7.48 -29.99 -22.96
N GLN A 512 8.76 -29.69 -23.16
CA GLN A 512 9.29 -28.35 -22.97
C GLN A 512 8.71 -27.41 -24.04
N SER A 513 7.93 -26.41 -23.63
CA SER A 513 7.29 -25.43 -24.51
C SER A 513 8.08 -24.13 -24.64
N ALA A 514 8.91 -23.80 -23.64
CA ALA A 514 9.81 -22.66 -23.70
C ALA A 514 11.00 -22.82 -22.75
N ALA A 515 12.07 -22.08 -23.01
CA ALA A 515 13.19 -21.93 -22.08
C ALA A 515 13.77 -20.52 -22.15
N PHE A 516 14.27 -20.03 -21.02
CA PHE A 516 14.84 -18.71 -20.89
C PHE A 516 16.12 -18.77 -20.08
N ARG A 517 17.18 -18.15 -20.61
CA ARG A 517 18.43 -17.91 -19.89
C ARG A 517 18.49 -16.45 -19.45
N LEU A 518 18.81 -16.23 -18.19
CA LEU A 518 19.04 -14.89 -17.65
C LEU A 518 20.53 -14.69 -17.42
N THR A 519 21.05 -13.52 -17.79
CA THR A 519 22.42 -13.10 -17.48
C THR A 519 22.43 -11.87 -16.59
N ARG A 520 23.57 -11.60 -15.94
CA ARG A 520 23.75 -10.48 -15.01
C ARG A 520 24.83 -9.54 -15.51
N GLY A 521 24.61 -8.25 -15.25
CA GLY A 521 25.52 -7.18 -15.64
C GLY A 521 26.56 -6.91 -14.56
N GLU A 522 27.34 -5.86 -14.79
CA GLU A 522 28.42 -5.45 -13.91
C GLU A 522 27.93 -4.95 -12.53
N THR A 523 26.65 -4.57 -12.40
CA THR A 523 26.00 -4.17 -11.15
C THR A 523 25.24 -5.32 -10.47
N GLY A 524 25.26 -6.52 -11.05
CA GLY A 524 24.54 -7.69 -10.55
C GLY A 524 23.03 -7.73 -10.84
N ASN A 525 22.51 -6.70 -11.51
CA ASN A 525 21.13 -6.67 -12.02
C ASN A 525 20.99 -7.53 -13.28
N VAL A 526 19.75 -7.90 -13.64
CA VAL A 526 19.48 -8.55 -14.93
C VAL A 526 20.02 -7.69 -16.06
N LEU A 527 20.98 -8.27 -16.79
CA LEU A 527 21.53 -7.70 -18.03
C LEU A 527 20.71 -8.18 -19.20
N SER A 528 20.47 -9.50 -19.30
CA SER A 528 19.77 -10.08 -20.43
C SER A 528 18.78 -11.16 -20.06
N VAL A 529 17.73 -11.30 -20.87
CA VAL A 529 16.87 -12.49 -20.92
C VAL A 529 16.83 -12.99 -22.36
N ILE A 530 17.23 -14.23 -22.54
CA ILE A 530 17.42 -14.88 -23.83
C ILE A 530 16.43 -16.03 -23.91
N HIS A 531 15.53 -16.00 -24.90
CA HIS A 531 14.71 -17.17 -25.20
C HIS A 531 15.58 -18.22 -25.90
N VAL A 532 15.54 -19.46 -25.41
CA VAL A 532 16.29 -20.59 -25.98
C VAL A 532 15.28 -21.54 -26.59
N GLY A 533 15.17 -21.53 -27.91
CA GLY A 533 14.23 -22.36 -28.66
C GLY A 533 14.54 -23.86 -28.54
N GLY A 534 13.50 -24.69 -28.72
CA GLY A 534 13.68 -26.11 -29.00
C GLY A 534 14.25 -26.29 -30.42
N ASP A 535 15.27 -27.13 -30.53
CA ASP A 535 16.28 -27.25 -31.61
C ASP A 535 17.37 -26.16 -31.59
N LEU A 536 18.55 -26.61 -31.11
CA LEU A 536 19.70 -25.85 -30.64
C LEU A 536 20.56 -25.23 -31.75
N ASP A 537 20.03 -24.32 -32.58
CA ASP A 537 20.86 -23.64 -33.60
C ASP A 537 20.68 -22.11 -33.75
N GLY A 538 19.98 -21.41 -32.84
CA GLY A 538 19.84 -19.95 -32.92
C GLY A 538 19.61 -19.25 -31.58
N PHE A 539 20.49 -18.31 -31.21
CA PHE A 539 20.26 -17.33 -30.13
C PHE A 539 19.34 -16.21 -30.65
N ASP A 540 18.08 -16.49 -30.95
CA ASP A 540 17.36 -15.58 -31.85
C ASP A 540 16.77 -14.33 -31.17
N GLU A 541 16.53 -14.29 -29.86
CA GLU A 541 15.84 -13.14 -29.26
C GLU A 541 16.28 -12.84 -27.81
N ALA A 542 17.08 -11.78 -27.62
CA ALA A 542 17.54 -11.30 -26.31
C ALA A 542 17.01 -9.89 -25.99
N SER A 543 16.40 -9.73 -24.81
CA SER A 543 16.18 -8.41 -24.19
C SER A 543 17.38 -8.07 -23.31
N LEU A 544 17.84 -6.82 -23.34
CA LEU A 544 19.10 -6.35 -22.77
C LEU A 544 18.96 -4.98 -22.11
N ALA A 545 19.46 -4.79 -20.89
CA ALA A 545 19.78 -3.48 -20.30
C ALA A 545 21.29 -3.22 -20.40
N SER A 546 21.72 -2.71 -21.54
CA SER A 546 23.14 -2.56 -21.88
C SER A 546 23.87 -1.48 -21.07
N ALA A 547 23.18 -0.47 -20.54
CA ALA A 547 23.79 0.53 -19.68
C ALA A 547 22.87 1.00 -18.57
N ARG A 548 23.48 1.32 -17.42
CA ARG A 548 22.82 1.85 -16.23
C ARG A 548 23.59 3.08 -15.73
N ASP A 549 22.90 3.98 -15.04
CA ASP A 549 23.54 5.09 -14.34
C ASP A 549 24.09 4.66 -12.96
N ALA A 550 24.69 5.59 -12.21
CA ALA A 550 25.29 5.29 -10.90
C ALA A 550 24.24 4.95 -9.82
N ALA A 551 22.96 5.26 -10.04
CA ALA A 551 21.86 4.78 -9.21
C ALA A 551 21.29 3.44 -9.72
N HIS A 552 22.01 2.77 -10.63
CA HIS A 552 21.68 1.52 -11.28
C HIS A 552 20.40 1.53 -12.12
N ARG A 553 19.89 2.70 -12.49
CA ARG A 553 18.70 2.82 -13.35
C ARG A 553 19.09 2.59 -14.80
N ALA A 554 18.28 1.82 -15.53
CA ALA A 554 18.55 1.52 -16.93
C ALA A 554 18.41 2.78 -17.79
N ILE A 555 19.45 3.12 -18.55
CA ILE A 555 19.47 4.30 -19.44
C ILE A 555 19.48 3.89 -20.91
N TYR A 556 19.85 2.65 -21.20
CA TYR A 556 19.94 2.13 -22.56
C TYR A 556 19.78 0.62 -22.62
N GLY A 557 19.10 0.13 -23.64
CA GLY A 557 18.96 -1.29 -23.86
C GLY A 557 18.34 -1.68 -25.20
N TYR A 558 18.28 -2.99 -25.43
CA TYR A 558 17.80 -3.61 -26.66
C TYR A 558 16.75 -4.66 -26.36
N ARG A 559 15.89 -4.92 -27.34
CA ARG A 559 14.94 -6.02 -27.35
C ARG A 559 14.83 -6.58 -28.77
N PRO A 560 14.28 -7.78 -28.96
CA PRO A 560 13.98 -8.28 -30.30
C PRO A 560 13.18 -7.24 -31.09
N GLY A 561 13.71 -6.84 -32.25
CA GLY A 561 13.06 -5.84 -33.11
C GLY A 561 13.04 -4.41 -32.57
N SER A 562 13.65 -4.08 -31.42
CA SER A 562 13.68 -2.70 -30.92
C SER A 562 14.85 -2.34 -29.99
N GLY A 563 15.01 -1.05 -29.69
CA GLY A 563 15.91 -0.54 -28.65
C GLY A 563 15.28 0.62 -27.91
N TYR A 564 15.72 0.87 -26.68
CA TYR A 564 15.23 1.98 -25.88
C TYR A 564 16.37 2.78 -25.26
N ASN A 565 16.08 4.04 -24.97
CA ASN A 565 16.94 4.93 -24.21
C ASN A 565 16.06 5.84 -23.35
N THR A 566 16.49 6.10 -22.12
CA THR A 566 15.76 6.98 -21.20
C THR A 566 16.71 7.92 -20.46
N VAL A 567 16.17 9.06 -20.05
CA VAL A 567 16.89 10.07 -19.26
C VAL A 567 16.08 10.37 -18.01
N TYR A 568 16.76 10.43 -16.87
CA TYR A 568 16.15 10.75 -15.58
C TYR A 568 16.50 12.18 -15.15
N ASP A 569 15.60 12.83 -14.42
CA ASP A 569 15.93 14.06 -13.71
C ASP A 569 16.71 13.78 -12.41
N SER A 570 17.06 14.85 -11.69
CA SER A 570 17.81 14.77 -10.43
C SER A 570 17.03 14.12 -9.28
N ARG A 571 15.73 13.85 -9.43
CA ARG A 571 14.92 13.05 -8.49
C ARG A 571 14.73 11.61 -8.96
N GLY A 572 15.28 11.24 -10.11
CA GLY A 572 15.15 9.90 -10.68
C GLY A 572 13.86 9.63 -11.43
N ARG A 573 13.12 10.67 -11.84
CA ARG A 573 11.91 10.53 -12.67
C ARG A 573 12.28 10.54 -14.15
N ALA A 574 11.67 9.67 -14.96
CA ALA A 574 11.94 9.61 -16.40
C ALA A 574 11.43 10.87 -17.11
N THR A 575 12.32 11.63 -17.75
CA THR A 575 11.98 12.86 -18.48
C THR A 575 11.84 12.62 -19.99
N VAL A 576 12.53 11.62 -20.51
CA VAL A 576 12.53 11.27 -21.93
C VAL A 576 12.57 9.76 -22.08
N LEU A 577 11.74 9.22 -22.99
CA LEU A 577 11.83 7.85 -23.47
C LEU A 577 11.97 7.89 -25.00
N TRP A 578 13.02 7.29 -25.52
CA TRP A 578 13.17 6.97 -26.94
C TRP A 578 13.00 5.48 -27.12
N LEU A 579 12.16 5.10 -28.07
CA LEU A 579 12.02 3.71 -28.48
C LEU A 579 12.18 3.61 -30.00
N ASN A 580 13.20 2.88 -30.40
CA ASN A 580 13.57 2.60 -31.77
C ASN A 580 13.07 1.21 -32.14
N GLU A 581 12.02 1.10 -32.96
CA GLU A 581 11.55 -0.16 -33.52
C GLU A 581 12.14 -0.37 -34.93
N TYR A 582 12.84 -1.48 -35.11
CA TYR A 582 13.49 -1.84 -36.36
C TYR A 582 12.47 -2.36 -37.39
N GLY A 583 12.76 -2.14 -38.67
CA GLY A 583 11.95 -2.71 -39.75
C GLY A 583 12.04 -4.24 -39.76
N SER A 584 10.89 -4.91 -39.76
CA SER A 584 10.74 -6.37 -39.79
C SER A 584 9.53 -6.76 -40.64
N PRO A 585 9.42 -8.00 -41.12
CA PRO A 585 8.22 -8.45 -41.81
C PRO A 585 6.92 -8.23 -41.00
N LEU A 586 7.00 -8.29 -39.66
CA LEU A 586 5.86 -8.12 -38.74
C LEU A 586 5.31 -6.68 -38.71
N ASN A 587 6.15 -5.68 -38.99
CA ASN A 587 5.73 -4.28 -39.13
C ASN A 587 5.78 -3.78 -40.58
N GLY A 588 5.80 -4.69 -41.56
CA GLY A 588 5.82 -4.35 -42.98
C GLY A 588 7.15 -3.74 -43.46
N GLY A 589 8.26 -4.00 -42.76
CA GLY A 589 9.58 -3.47 -43.07
C GLY A 589 9.76 -2.01 -42.66
N VAL A 590 8.91 -1.50 -41.76
CA VAL A 590 8.86 -0.08 -41.40
C VAL A 590 9.69 0.17 -40.15
N TYR A 591 10.69 1.05 -40.26
CA TYR A 591 11.41 1.58 -39.10
C TYR A 591 10.58 2.67 -38.42
N ARG A 592 10.45 2.63 -37.09
CA ARG A 592 9.71 3.62 -36.31
C ARG A 592 10.49 4.09 -35.09
N LEU A 593 10.61 5.40 -34.88
CA LEU A 593 11.22 5.96 -33.69
C LEU A 593 10.18 6.78 -32.92
N LEU A 594 9.76 6.23 -31.78
CA LEU A 594 8.94 6.91 -30.78
C LEU A 594 9.82 7.77 -29.88
N LYS A 595 9.38 8.98 -29.61
CA LYS A 595 9.97 9.90 -28.64
C LYS A 595 8.88 10.40 -27.71
N VAL A 596 8.99 10.11 -26.43
CA VAL A 596 8.08 10.59 -25.39
C VAL A 596 8.84 11.53 -24.47
N ARG A 597 8.23 12.67 -24.15
CA ARG A 597 8.77 13.64 -23.18
C ARG A 597 7.77 13.85 -22.06
N TYR A 598 8.30 13.89 -20.85
CA TYR A 598 7.55 14.12 -19.62
C TYR A 598 7.96 15.46 -19.02
N SER A 599 6.99 16.13 -18.41
CA SER A 599 7.23 17.29 -17.55
C SER A 599 6.47 17.09 -16.24
N TYR A 600 7.06 17.59 -15.17
CA TYR A 600 6.57 17.40 -13.82
C TYR A 600 6.27 18.75 -13.17
N SER A 601 5.21 18.81 -12.37
CA SER A 601 4.99 19.90 -11.43
C SER A 601 6.00 19.81 -10.27
N PRO A 602 6.14 20.89 -9.48
CA PRO A 602 6.94 20.87 -8.25
C PRO A 602 6.65 19.66 -7.34
N ASN A 603 5.38 19.30 -7.18
CA ASN A 603 4.95 18.18 -6.34
C ASN A 603 5.10 16.80 -7.00
N GLY A 604 5.69 16.75 -8.19
CA GLY A 604 6.02 15.52 -8.90
C GLY A 604 4.88 14.87 -9.68
N ALA A 605 3.70 15.50 -9.76
CA ALA A 605 2.68 15.08 -10.70
C ALA A 605 3.12 15.34 -12.15
N VAL A 606 2.77 14.44 -13.07
CA VAL A 606 3.03 14.65 -14.49
C VAL A 606 2.12 15.77 -15.00
N THR A 607 2.70 16.86 -15.49
CA THR A 607 1.96 18.02 -16.04
C THR A 607 1.81 17.95 -17.56
N SER A 608 2.74 17.27 -18.22
CA SER A 608 2.71 17.07 -19.67
C SER A 608 3.34 15.75 -20.03
N ARG A 609 2.74 15.07 -21.01
CA ARG A 609 3.30 13.92 -21.70
C ARG A 609 3.04 14.11 -23.19
N THR A 610 4.11 14.32 -23.95
CA THR A 610 4.03 14.55 -25.40
C THR A 610 4.79 13.47 -26.14
N GLY A 611 4.20 12.97 -27.21
CA GLY A 611 4.75 11.89 -28.01
C GLY A 611 4.90 12.30 -29.47
N THR A 612 5.98 11.86 -30.12
CA THR A 612 6.13 11.91 -31.57
C THR A 612 6.63 10.58 -32.10
N VAL A 613 6.23 10.21 -33.31
CA VAL A 613 6.76 9.06 -34.04
C VAL A 613 7.30 9.52 -35.39
N SER A 614 8.53 9.13 -35.71
CA SER A 614 9.07 9.22 -37.08
C SER A 614 9.05 7.84 -37.73
N ILE A 615 8.83 7.82 -39.04
CA ILE A 615 8.75 6.60 -39.85
C ILE A 615 9.87 6.63 -40.88
N ASN A 616 10.67 5.58 -40.99
CA ASN A 616 11.79 5.45 -41.93
C ASN A 616 12.72 6.67 -41.92
N GLN A 617 13.04 7.18 -40.73
CA GLN A 617 13.85 8.38 -40.51
C GLN A 617 13.28 9.67 -41.15
N GLY A 618 11.98 9.67 -41.48
CA GLY A 618 11.24 10.85 -41.91
C GLY A 618 10.95 11.83 -40.76
N PRO A 619 10.17 12.91 -41.02
CA PRO A 619 9.85 13.90 -40.00
C PRO A 619 9.06 13.30 -38.84
N ASP A 620 9.30 13.83 -37.64
CA ASP A 620 8.54 13.49 -36.43
C ASP A 620 7.08 13.94 -36.61
N LYS A 621 6.14 13.01 -36.42
CA LYS A 621 4.71 13.30 -36.39
C LYS A 621 4.20 13.23 -34.95
N PRO A 622 3.43 14.22 -34.48
CA PRO A 622 2.84 14.16 -33.14
C PRO A 622 1.82 13.02 -33.03
N ILE A 623 1.76 12.39 -31.87
CA ILE A 623 0.83 11.31 -31.55
C ILE A 623 -0.01 11.67 -30.30
N SER A 624 -1.17 11.03 -30.16
CA SER A 624 -2.08 11.25 -29.03
C SER A 624 -1.58 10.56 -27.75
N SER A 625 -2.10 10.94 -26.57
CA SER A 625 -1.75 10.26 -25.32
C SER A 625 -2.12 8.78 -25.36
N ASP A 626 -3.30 8.44 -25.90
CA ASP A 626 -3.78 7.05 -26.03
C ASP A 626 -2.83 6.20 -26.89
N GLU A 627 -2.26 6.81 -27.95
CA GLU A 627 -1.26 6.13 -28.76
C GLU A 627 0.02 5.88 -27.96
N ILE A 628 0.47 6.84 -27.15
CA ILE A 628 1.61 6.64 -26.25
C ILE A 628 1.33 5.50 -25.25
N ASP A 629 0.12 5.43 -24.70
CA ASP A 629 -0.28 4.35 -23.79
C ASP A 629 -0.27 2.98 -24.47
N GLN A 630 -0.72 2.90 -25.71
CA GLN A 630 -0.64 1.66 -26.48
C GLN A 630 0.81 1.24 -26.71
N TRP A 631 1.71 2.18 -27.05
CA TRP A 631 3.13 1.90 -27.17
C TRP A 631 3.71 1.40 -25.85
N VAL A 632 3.46 2.10 -24.73
CA VAL A 632 3.97 1.71 -23.41
C VAL A 632 3.43 0.34 -22.98
N SER A 633 2.13 0.10 -23.13
CA SER A 633 1.52 -1.21 -22.80
C SER A 633 2.09 -2.33 -23.67
N ASN A 634 2.28 -2.12 -24.97
CA ASN A 634 2.91 -3.13 -25.83
C ASN A 634 4.35 -3.44 -25.40
N ILE A 635 5.09 -2.43 -24.91
CA ILE A 635 6.43 -2.61 -24.35
C ILE A 635 6.36 -3.43 -23.06
N GLU A 636 5.48 -3.08 -22.13
CA GLU A 636 5.32 -3.77 -20.84
C GLU A 636 4.86 -5.23 -21.02
N ASP A 637 4.01 -5.48 -22.04
CA ASP A 637 3.53 -6.81 -22.42
C ASP A 637 4.56 -7.63 -23.22
N GLY A 638 5.60 -6.99 -23.77
CA GLY A 638 6.62 -7.67 -24.59
C GLY A 638 6.19 -8.03 -25.99
N ARG A 639 5.30 -7.23 -26.57
CA ARG A 639 4.79 -7.45 -27.92
C ARG A 639 5.80 -6.99 -28.96
N THR A 640 5.93 -7.81 -30.01
CA THR A 640 6.64 -7.47 -31.25
C THR A 640 5.65 -7.64 -32.41
N PRO A 641 5.38 -6.60 -33.23
CA PRO A 641 5.94 -5.26 -33.15
C PRO A 641 5.44 -4.48 -31.93
N VAL A 642 6.27 -3.57 -31.44
CA VAL A 642 5.98 -2.73 -30.27
C VAL A 642 4.99 -1.63 -30.64
N GLY A 643 5.12 -1.07 -31.83
CA GLY A 643 4.21 -0.03 -32.28
C GLY A 643 2.85 -0.58 -32.69
N PRO A 644 1.78 0.23 -32.55
CA PRO A 644 0.44 -0.15 -32.98
C PRO A 644 0.41 -0.47 -34.49
N LEU A 645 -0.64 -1.14 -34.96
CA LEU A 645 -0.75 -1.53 -36.38
C LEU A 645 -0.49 -0.33 -37.33
N ALA A 646 0.13 -0.59 -38.48
CA ALA A 646 0.68 0.45 -39.38
C ALA A 646 -0.34 1.50 -39.85
N ASN A 647 -1.64 1.22 -39.79
CA ASN A 647 -2.73 2.13 -40.10
C ASN A 647 -3.05 3.17 -39.01
N LEU A 648 -2.42 3.07 -37.83
CA LEU A 648 -2.57 4.02 -36.71
C LEU A 648 -1.40 5.02 -36.61
N ALA A 649 -0.32 4.84 -37.38
CA ALA A 649 0.89 5.64 -37.20
C ALA A 649 0.75 7.07 -37.75
N GLY A 650 0.69 8.06 -36.85
CA GLY A 650 0.84 9.48 -37.19
C GLY A 650 -0.37 10.13 -37.87
N LEU A 651 -1.58 9.62 -37.64
CA LEU A 651 -2.83 10.35 -37.86
C LEU A 651 -3.41 10.71 -36.49
N VAL A 652 -3.61 12.01 -36.24
CA VAL A 652 -4.33 12.52 -35.07
C VAL A 652 -5.81 12.09 -35.20
N ARG A 653 -6.12 10.82 -34.93
CA ARG A 653 -7.46 10.38 -34.61
C ARG A 653 -7.48 10.15 -33.12
N SER A 654 -8.20 11.00 -32.40
CA SER A 654 -8.59 10.74 -31.03
C SER A 654 -9.30 9.39 -31.00
N LEU A 655 -8.68 8.36 -30.42
CA LEU A 655 -9.36 7.12 -30.11
C LEU A 655 -10.25 7.42 -28.91
N LEU A 656 -11.51 7.77 -29.17
CA LEU A 656 -12.47 8.09 -28.12
C LEU A 656 -12.68 6.89 -27.19
N ARG A 657 -11.99 6.86 -26.04
CA ARG A 657 -12.43 6.14 -24.84
C ARG A 657 -11.95 6.81 -23.55
N ALA A 658 -12.96 7.07 -22.71
CA ALA A 658 -13.00 7.18 -21.25
C ALA A 658 -11.95 8.04 -20.51
N ALA A 659 -12.42 9.19 -19.98
CA ALA A 659 -12.01 9.91 -18.76
C ALA A 659 -10.51 10.17 -18.51
N PRO A 660 -10.13 11.27 -17.81
CA PRO A 660 -8.73 11.52 -17.51
C PRO A 660 -8.27 10.56 -16.41
N ASP A 661 -7.85 9.36 -16.80
CA ASP A 661 -6.93 8.60 -15.97
C ASP A 661 -5.69 9.48 -15.79
N ALA A 662 -5.28 9.69 -14.54
CA ALA A 662 -4.08 10.44 -14.25
C ALA A 662 -2.92 9.86 -15.07
N ILE A 663 -2.20 10.72 -15.80
CA ILE A 663 -1.07 10.31 -16.63
C ILE A 663 -0.11 9.49 -15.76
N GLN A 664 0.02 8.20 -16.05
CA GLN A 664 0.86 7.30 -15.26
C GLN A 664 2.33 7.50 -15.61
N PRO A 665 3.24 7.49 -14.61
CA PRO A 665 4.67 7.44 -14.86
C PRO A 665 5.04 6.10 -15.52
N ILE A 666 6.07 6.10 -16.39
CA ILE A 666 6.58 4.87 -16.99
C ILE A 666 7.35 4.05 -15.94
N CYS A 667 7.11 2.75 -15.90
CA CYS A 667 8.00 1.81 -15.22
C CYS A 667 9.11 1.35 -16.18
N ILE A 668 10.29 1.98 -16.13
CA ILE A 668 11.40 1.66 -17.06
C ILE A 668 11.90 0.23 -16.84
N GLU A 669 11.78 -0.29 -15.62
CA GLU A 669 12.14 -1.64 -15.24
C GLU A 669 11.30 -2.67 -16.03
N CYS A 670 10.01 -2.37 -16.27
CA CYS A 670 9.14 -3.14 -17.18
C CYS A 670 9.55 -3.00 -18.66
N ILE A 671 10.16 -1.87 -19.06
CA ILE A 671 10.79 -1.64 -20.38
C ILE A 671 12.14 -2.34 -20.53
N VAL A 672 12.77 -2.77 -19.45
CA VAL A 672 14.01 -3.55 -19.57
C VAL A 672 13.71 -4.99 -19.92
N ASN A 673 12.69 -5.59 -19.30
CA ASN A 673 12.42 -7.02 -19.50
C ASN A 673 10.92 -7.35 -19.56
N PRO A 674 10.36 -7.72 -20.72
CA PRO A 674 8.92 -7.91 -20.84
C PRO A 674 8.50 -9.39 -20.87
N ALA A 675 9.37 -10.30 -21.31
CA ALA A 675 9.28 -11.73 -20.99
C ALA A 675 9.31 -11.99 -19.47
N LEU A 676 9.76 -10.97 -18.74
CA LEU A 676 9.80 -10.89 -17.30
C LEU A 676 8.57 -10.22 -16.69
N SER A 677 7.56 -9.69 -17.38
CA SER A 677 6.31 -9.36 -16.66
C SER A 677 5.65 -10.65 -16.14
N TRP A 678 5.75 -11.72 -16.92
CA TRP A 678 5.38 -13.09 -16.54
C TRP A 678 6.49 -13.80 -15.74
N GLY A 679 7.76 -13.57 -16.10
CA GLY A 679 8.92 -14.10 -15.37
C GLY A 679 9.15 -13.48 -13.99
N TRP A 680 8.86 -12.19 -13.76
CA TRP A 680 8.89 -11.47 -12.46
C TRP A 680 7.69 -11.83 -11.61
N ALA A 681 6.50 -12.00 -12.19
CA ALA A 681 5.41 -12.69 -11.51
C ALA A 681 5.79 -14.11 -11.04
N MET A 682 6.90 -14.67 -11.56
CA MET A 682 7.50 -15.95 -11.18
C MET A 682 8.87 -15.85 -10.46
N SER A 683 9.54 -14.69 -10.42
CA SER A 683 10.92 -14.52 -9.95
C SER A 683 11.12 -13.40 -8.93
N SER A 684 10.23 -12.40 -8.87
CA SER A 684 10.28 -11.33 -7.87
C SER A 684 9.33 -11.66 -6.71
N ASP A 685 9.70 -12.73 -6.01
CA ASP A 685 9.17 -13.12 -4.71
C ASP A 685 9.68 -12.19 -3.57
N ASN A 686 10.01 -10.93 -3.88
CA ASN A 686 10.28 -9.94 -2.83
C ASN A 686 8.98 -9.35 -2.25
N ASP A 687 7.87 -9.40 -3.00
CA ASP A 687 6.54 -9.03 -2.50
C ASP A 687 5.60 -10.23 -2.29
N ASP A 688 5.94 -11.44 -2.77
CA ASP A 688 5.16 -12.65 -2.50
C ASP A 688 5.92 -13.99 -2.58
N PRO A 689 6.79 -14.28 -1.61
CA PRO A 689 7.54 -15.54 -1.57
C PRO A 689 6.72 -16.80 -1.27
N PHE A 690 5.39 -16.70 -1.09
CA PHE A 690 4.56 -17.82 -0.61
C PHE A 690 3.32 -18.12 -1.41
N GLY A 691 3.07 -17.42 -2.53
CA GLY A 691 1.72 -17.41 -3.12
C GLY A 691 0.68 -16.91 -2.11
N ILE A 692 1.12 -16.17 -1.08
CA ILE A 692 0.24 -15.49 -0.16
C ILE A 692 -0.53 -14.42 -0.92
N VAL A 693 -0.17 -13.93 -2.11
CA VAL A 693 -1.04 -13.06 -2.94
C VAL A 693 -2.36 -13.74 -3.32
N GLY A 694 -2.51 -15.07 -3.24
CA GLY A 694 -3.84 -15.68 -3.23
C GLY A 694 -4.68 -15.26 -2.00
N MET A 695 -4.04 -15.22 -0.82
CA MET A 695 -4.62 -14.83 0.46
C MET A 695 -4.59 -13.32 0.70
N ALA A 696 -3.44 -12.65 0.60
CA ALA A 696 -3.19 -11.21 0.60
C ALA A 696 -3.82 -10.49 -0.60
N GLY A 697 -4.07 -11.12 -1.74
CA GLY A 697 -4.87 -10.56 -2.83
C GLY A 697 -6.36 -10.72 -2.60
N ALA A 698 -6.80 -11.80 -1.94
CA ALA A 698 -8.17 -11.91 -1.42
C ALA A 698 -8.41 -11.01 -0.20
N ILE A 699 -7.41 -10.81 0.65
CA ILE A 699 -7.39 -9.90 1.80
C ILE A 699 -7.21 -8.46 1.32
N ARG A 700 -6.36 -8.13 0.34
CA ARG A 700 -6.31 -6.80 -0.32
C ARG A 700 -7.54 -6.57 -1.18
N GLY A 701 -8.18 -7.62 -1.70
CA GLY A 701 -9.49 -7.55 -2.36
C GLY A 701 -10.62 -7.31 -1.37
N ALA A 702 -10.50 -7.82 -0.14
CA ALA A 702 -11.51 -7.64 0.91
C ALA A 702 -11.27 -6.40 1.79
N ILE A 703 -10.01 -6.01 2.04
CA ILE A 703 -9.56 -4.73 2.63
C ILE A 703 -9.69 -3.63 1.59
N GLY A 704 -9.37 -3.90 0.32
CA GLY A 704 -9.75 -3.07 -0.82
C GLY A 704 -11.26 -3.05 -1.01
N GLY A 705 -11.98 -4.09 -0.58
CA GLY A 705 -13.44 -4.12 -0.40
C GLY A 705 -13.90 -3.15 0.68
N ILE A 706 -13.18 -3.05 1.80
CA ILE A 706 -13.43 -2.06 2.87
C ILE A 706 -13.06 -0.64 2.41
N ALA A 707 -11.94 -0.47 1.71
CA ALA A 707 -11.49 0.81 1.15
C ALA A 707 -12.35 1.26 -0.04
N SER A 708 -12.92 0.33 -0.82
CA SER A 708 -13.88 0.61 -1.90
C SER A 708 -15.31 0.81 -1.38
N GLN A 709 -15.66 0.26 -0.21
CA GLN A 709 -16.85 0.67 0.54
C GLN A 709 -16.68 2.06 1.17
N CYS A 710 -15.45 2.55 1.34
CA CYS A 710 -15.12 3.95 1.67
C CYS A 710 -14.84 4.82 0.44
N LYS A 711 -14.95 4.28 -0.78
CA LYS A 711 -14.98 5.05 -2.05
C LYS A 711 -16.42 5.05 -2.58
N PRO A 712 -16.86 6.05 -3.35
CA PRO A 712 -18.16 5.95 -3.98
C PRO A 712 -18.03 4.80 -4.96
N THR A 713 -18.88 3.78 -4.86
CA THR A 713 -18.92 2.72 -5.86
C THR A 713 -19.11 3.39 -7.21
N GLN A 714 -18.05 3.45 -8.04
CA GLN A 714 -18.21 3.84 -9.44
C GLN A 714 -18.89 2.66 -10.11
N LEU A 715 -20.23 2.72 -10.15
CA LEU A 715 -21.03 1.78 -10.92
C LEU A 715 -20.59 1.87 -12.38
N THR A 716 -20.16 0.74 -12.94
CA THR A 716 -19.72 0.71 -14.34
C THR A 716 -20.93 0.87 -15.26
N VAL A 717 -20.69 1.36 -16.48
CA VAL A 717 -21.74 1.45 -17.52
C VAL A 717 -22.40 0.09 -17.75
N GLU A 718 -21.63 -1.00 -17.73
CA GLU A 718 -22.17 -2.36 -17.86
C GLU A 718 -23.09 -2.77 -16.70
N GLN A 719 -22.81 -2.34 -15.46
CA GLN A 719 -23.69 -2.61 -14.32
C GLN A 719 -25.03 -1.87 -14.45
N LEU A 720 -25.01 -0.64 -14.95
CA LEU A 720 -26.22 0.16 -15.17
C LEU A 720 -27.06 -0.40 -16.32
N ILE A 721 -26.41 -0.84 -17.40
CA ILE A 721 -27.09 -1.49 -18.53
C ILE A 721 -27.68 -2.81 -18.08
N ALA A 722 -26.92 -3.65 -17.36
CA ALA A 722 -27.39 -4.93 -16.87
C ALA A 722 -28.63 -4.81 -15.97
N ASP A 723 -28.73 -3.76 -15.13
CA ASP A 723 -29.96 -3.56 -14.35
C ASP A 723 -31.12 -3.05 -15.20
N ALA A 724 -30.87 -2.15 -16.16
CA ALA A 724 -31.89 -1.60 -17.07
C ALA A 724 -32.44 -2.66 -18.05
N THR A 725 -31.61 -3.59 -18.50
CA THR A 725 -31.98 -4.69 -19.38
C THR A 725 -32.40 -5.96 -18.62
N GLY A 726 -32.09 -6.02 -17.32
CA GLY A 726 -32.45 -7.12 -16.43
C GLY A 726 -33.94 -7.20 -16.09
N ALA A 727 -34.35 -8.34 -15.50
CA ALA A 727 -35.72 -8.71 -15.14
C ALA A 727 -36.76 -8.53 -16.26
N GLN A 728 -36.92 -9.58 -17.07
CA GLN A 728 -38.02 -9.71 -18.02
C GLN A 728 -39.33 -9.92 -17.26
N ASN A 729 -40.41 -9.25 -17.68
CA ASN A 729 -41.74 -9.52 -17.15
C ASN A 729 -42.33 -10.78 -17.84
N ASP A 730 -43.56 -11.15 -17.47
CA ASP A 730 -44.27 -12.31 -18.06
C ASP A 730 -44.48 -12.21 -19.59
N THR A 731 -44.26 -11.02 -20.18
CA THR A 731 -44.31 -10.79 -21.63
C THR A 731 -42.93 -10.73 -22.30
N GLY A 732 -41.84 -11.03 -21.58
CA GLY A 732 -40.47 -11.09 -22.11
C GLY A 732 -39.75 -9.75 -22.35
N LEU A 733 -40.37 -8.61 -22.03
CA LEU A 733 -39.76 -7.28 -22.25
C LEU A 733 -38.86 -6.90 -21.07
N SER A 734 -37.72 -6.23 -21.33
CA SER A 734 -36.80 -5.71 -20.31
C SER A 734 -37.40 -4.52 -19.53
N LYS A 735 -36.86 -4.17 -18.35
CA LYS A 735 -37.31 -2.97 -17.60
C LYS A 735 -37.24 -1.72 -18.47
N LEU A 736 -36.14 -1.56 -19.22
CA LEU A 736 -35.94 -0.44 -20.14
C LEU A 736 -36.95 -0.43 -21.29
N ALA A 737 -37.19 -1.58 -21.94
CA ALA A 737 -38.15 -1.66 -23.04
C ALA A 737 -39.57 -1.31 -22.58
N ARG A 738 -39.96 -1.70 -21.36
CA ARG A 738 -41.25 -1.33 -20.76
C ARG A 738 -41.33 0.16 -20.43
N ALA A 739 -40.24 0.72 -19.88
CA ALA A 739 -40.18 2.15 -19.61
C ALA A 739 -40.27 2.96 -20.92
N TRP A 740 -39.60 2.52 -21.97
CA TRP A 740 -39.66 3.12 -23.30
C TRP A 740 -41.06 3.08 -23.89
N ASP A 741 -41.72 1.92 -23.87
CA ASP A 741 -43.05 1.73 -24.46
C ASP A 741 -44.09 2.64 -23.79
N LYS A 742 -43.98 2.84 -22.47
CA LYS A 742 -44.81 3.78 -21.69
C LYS A 742 -44.68 5.25 -22.13
N HIS A 743 -43.54 5.59 -22.73
CA HIS A 743 -43.18 6.94 -23.20
C HIS A 743 -43.17 7.04 -24.74
N SER A 744 -43.75 6.05 -25.43
CA SER A 744 -43.92 6.05 -26.88
C SER A 744 -45.40 6.11 -27.26
N GLY A 745 -45.75 6.91 -28.27
CA GLY A 745 -47.10 6.92 -28.86
C GLY A 745 -48.12 7.93 -28.30
N ARG A 746 -47.71 8.90 -27.48
CA ARG A 746 -48.52 10.06 -27.05
C ARG A 746 -48.17 11.32 -27.85
N GLU A 747 -49.09 12.26 -27.89
CA GLU A 747 -48.90 13.57 -28.52
C GLU A 747 -47.81 14.35 -27.76
N ASN A 748 -46.67 14.64 -28.41
CA ASN A 748 -45.40 15.17 -27.87
C ASN A 748 -44.41 14.15 -27.27
N ASP A 749 -44.51 12.86 -27.58
CA ASP A 749 -43.50 11.87 -27.16
C ASP A 749 -42.22 11.93 -28.02
N PHE A 750 -41.07 11.91 -27.33
CA PHE A 750 -39.73 11.98 -27.94
C PHE A 750 -39.12 10.61 -28.22
N TYR A 751 -39.78 9.53 -27.78
CA TYR A 751 -39.33 8.16 -27.98
C TYR A 751 -40.15 7.48 -29.08
N PRO A 752 -39.50 6.99 -30.17
CA PRO A 752 -40.21 6.28 -31.24
C PRO A 752 -40.79 4.96 -30.74
N SER A 753 -41.93 4.55 -31.32
CA SER A 753 -42.55 3.25 -31.01
C SER A 753 -41.61 2.10 -31.36
N LEU A 754 -41.50 1.12 -30.46
CA LEU A 754 -40.65 -0.06 -30.66
C LEU A 754 -41.25 -1.02 -31.68
N THR A 755 -40.54 -1.28 -32.77
CA THR A 755 -40.95 -2.18 -33.85
C THR A 755 -40.24 -3.54 -33.77
N GLY A 756 -40.87 -4.61 -34.28
CA GLY A 756 -40.30 -5.96 -34.34
C GLY A 756 -40.77 -6.90 -33.23
N ASN A 757 -40.16 -8.09 -33.17
CA ASN A 757 -40.42 -9.09 -32.12
C ASN A 757 -39.81 -8.67 -30.77
N ILE A 758 -40.12 -9.38 -29.68
CA ILE A 758 -39.70 -9.00 -28.31
C ILE A 758 -38.17 -8.89 -28.18
N GLU A 759 -37.42 -9.80 -28.79
CA GLU A 759 -35.94 -9.76 -28.79
C GLU A 759 -35.41 -8.52 -29.51
N GLN A 760 -35.99 -8.14 -30.65
CA GLN A 760 -35.65 -6.93 -31.39
C GLN A 760 -35.98 -5.67 -30.59
N LYS A 761 -37.10 -5.64 -29.85
CA LYS A 761 -37.46 -4.53 -28.96
C LYS A 761 -36.50 -4.37 -27.78
N ASN A 762 -36.10 -5.47 -27.16
CA ASN A 762 -35.12 -5.45 -26.06
C ASN A 762 -33.73 -5.04 -26.57
N SER A 763 -33.29 -5.59 -27.71
CA SER A 763 -31.99 -5.28 -28.31
C SER A 763 -31.88 -3.81 -28.73
N SER A 764 -32.92 -3.25 -29.37
CA SER A 764 -32.94 -1.85 -29.79
C SER A 764 -32.87 -0.87 -28.60
N THR A 765 -33.58 -1.17 -27.51
CA THR A 765 -33.53 -0.33 -26.31
C THR A 765 -32.22 -0.46 -25.55
N GLU A 766 -31.61 -1.65 -25.50
CA GLU A 766 -30.25 -1.83 -24.96
C GLU A 766 -29.21 -1.05 -25.78
N GLN A 767 -29.27 -1.10 -27.11
CA GLN A 767 -28.39 -0.33 -27.98
C GLN A 767 -28.51 1.17 -27.75
N TRP A 768 -29.73 1.66 -27.50
CA TRP A 768 -29.93 3.06 -27.11
C TRP A 768 -29.37 3.38 -25.72
N ALA A 769 -29.57 2.52 -24.71
CA ALA A 769 -29.00 2.77 -23.38
C ALA A 769 -27.47 2.81 -23.43
N ARG A 770 -26.86 1.91 -24.21
CA ARG A 770 -25.43 1.93 -24.51
C ARG A 770 -25.03 3.24 -25.19
N SER A 771 -25.72 3.63 -26.26
CA SER A 771 -25.40 4.89 -26.96
C SER A 771 -25.59 6.12 -26.07
N LEU A 772 -26.57 6.14 -25.18
CA LEU A 772 -26.78 7.23 -24.22
C LEU A 772 -25.64 7.28 -23.19
N LEU A 773 -25.34 6.17 -22.53
CA LEU A 773 -24.38 6.11 -21.41
C LEU A 773 -22.93 6.19 -21.87
N GLU A 774 -22.63 5.81 -23.11
CA GLU A 774 -21.30 5.89 -23.72
C GLU A 774 -21.09 7.19 -24.51
N ASN A 775 -22.13 8.01 -24.71
CA ASN A 775 -22.00 9.28 -25.43
C ASN A 775 -21.29 10.34 -24.55
N PRO A 776 -20.16 10.92 -25.00
CA PRO A 776 -19.37 11.87 -24.23
C PRO A 776 -20.08 13.21 -23.95
N THR A 777 -21.16 13.50 -24.67
CA THR A 777 -21.99 14.71 -24.46
C THR A 777 -23.14 14.49 -23.48
N THR A 778 -23.34 13.26 -23.00
CA THR A 778 -24.34 12.94 -21.97
C THR A 778 -23.84 13.42 -20.61
N VAL A 779 -24.63 14.27 -19.95
CA VAL A 779 -24.30 14.81 -18.62
C VAL A 779 -24.92 13.94 -17.54
N ARG A 780 -24.10 13.49 -16.58
CA ARG A 780 -24.57 12.89 -15.34
C ARG A 780 -24.90 13.98 -14.32
N ASN A 781 -26.10 13.93 -13.75
CA ASN A 781 -26.54 14.81 -12.68
C ASN A 781 -26.90 13.98 -11.44
N ASP A 782 -26.29 14.29 -10.31
CA ASP A 782 -26.65 13.69 -9.03
C ASP A 782 -27.87 14.39 -8.42
N LEU A 783 -28.76 13.62 -7.80
CA LEU A 783 -30.05 14.08 -7.29
C LEU A 783 -30.00 14.19 -5.75
N SER A 784 -30.74 15.15 -5.19
CA SER A 784 -30.72 15.45 -3.74
C SER A 784 -31.15 14.32 -2.81
N ARG A 785 -31.74 13.23 -3.34
CA ARG A 785 -32.17 12.04 -2.58
C ARG A 785 -31.24 10.83 -2.79
N GLY A 786 -30.06 11.03 -3.38
CA GLY A 786 -29.03 9.99 -3.55
C GLY A 786 -29.02 9.28 -4.90
N GLY A 787 -30.11 9.32 -5.69
CA GLY A 787 -30.11 8.82 -7.06
C GLY A 787 -29.34 9.71 -8.04
N PHE A 788 -29.21 9.28 -9.29
CA PHE A 788 -28.56 10.04 -10.36
C PHE A 788 -29.26 9.86 -11.71
N GLU A 789 -29.10 10.81 -12.61
CA GLU A 789 -29.62 10.74 -13.98
C GLU A 789 -28.55 11.03 -15.03
N TYR A 790 -28.64 10.36 -16.17
CA TYR A 790 -27.84 10.63 -17.37
C TYR A 790 -28.73 11.31 -18.41
N ARG A 791 -28.32 12.47 -18.94
CA ARG A 791 -29.09 13.23 -19.93
C ARG A 791 -28.27 13.51 -21.19
N ALA A 792 -28.80 13.12 -22.34
CA ALA A 792 -28.30 13.51 -23.64
C ALA A 792 -28.57 15.01 -23.92
N PRO A 793 -27.85 15.61 -24.89
CA PRO A 793 -28.06 17.00 -25.31
C PRO A 793 -29.47 17.31 -25.79
N ASP A 794 -30.18 16.33 -26.35
CA ASP A 794 -31.58 16.46 -26.77
C ASP A 794 -32.58 16.47 -25.60
N GLY A 795 -32.09 16.28 -24.37
CA GLY A 795 -32.87 16.27 -23.13
C GLY A 795 -33.41 14.90 -22.73
N THR A 796 -33.30 13.89 -23.60
CA THR A 796 -33.65 12.49 -23.28
C THR A 796 -32.65 11.88 -22.31
N GLY A 797 -33.03 10.84 -21.57
CA GLY A 797 -32.11 10.28 -20.59
C GLY A 797 -32.58 9.05 -19.83
N MET A 798 -31.77 8.62 -18.86
CA MET A 798 -32.06 7.50 -17.95
C MET A 798 -31.85 7.93 -16.51
N ARG A 799 -32.68 7.39 -15.61
CA ARG A 799 -32.61 7.65 -14.16
C ARG A 799 -32.31 6.37 -13.38
N PHE A 800 -31.49 6.52 -12.35
CA PHE A 800 -31.08 5.46 -11.45
C PHE A 800 -31.20 5.88 -9.98
N GLU A 801 -31.41 4.91 -9.11
CA GLU A 801 -31.26 5.06 -7.66
C GLU A 801 -29.77 5.13 -7.27
N ALA A 802 -29.50 5.46 -6.01
CA ALA A 802 -28.14 5.60 -5.48
C ALA A 802 -27.29 4.32 -5.62
N ASP A 803 -27.95 3.16 -5.62
CA ASP A 803 -27.33 1.83 -5.75
C ASP A 803 -27.23 1.33 -7.19
N GLY A 804 -27.61 2.14 -8.18
CA GLY A 804 -27.51 1.81 -9.60
C GLY A 804 -28.73 1.12 -10.19
N ARG A 805 -29.81 0.94 -9.42
CA ARG A 805 -31.06 0.38 -9.94
C ARG A 805 -31.74 1.35 -10.90
N PHE A 806 -32.12 0.86 -12.07
CA PHE A 806 -32.83 1.60 -13.12
C PHE A 806 -34.26 1.93 -12.69
N VAL A 807 -34.60 3.22 -12.79
CA VAL A 807 -35.90 3.78 -12.39
C VAL A 807 -36.78 4.03 -13.62
N GLY A 808 -36.20 4.54 -14.72
CA GLY A 808 -36.96 4.86 -15.93
C GLY A 808 -36.22 5.76 -16.91
N VAL A 809 -36.86 6.02 -18.05
CA VAL A 809 -36.40 6.97 -19.08
C VAL A 809 -36.89 8.39 -18.79
N LEU A 810 -36.22 9.39 -19.36
CA LEU A 810 -36.47 10.80 -19.12
C LEU A 810 -36.80 11.51 -20.44
N ASN A 811 -37.89 12.28 -20.46
CA ASN A 811 -38.19 13.17 -21.57
C ASN A 811 -37.38 14.48 -21.46
N PRO A 812 -37.20 15.21 -22.59
CA PRO A 812 -36.66 16.57 -22.59
C PRO A 812 -37.45 17.48 -21.65
N ARG A 813 -36.76 18.32 -20.89
CA ARG A 813 -37.43 19.31 -20.04
C ARG A 813 -38.10 20.34 -20.94
N ASN A 814 -39.41 20.54 -20.79
CA ASN A 814 -40.09 21.66 -21.42
C ASN A 814 -39.34 22.95 -21.04
N PRO A 815 -38.97 23.83 -21.99
CA PRO A 815 -38.36 25.10 -21.66
C PRO A 815 -39.35 25.87 -20.78
N ARG A 816 -38.99 26.05 -19.51
CA ARG A 816 -39.64 26.96 -18.58
C ARG A 816 -38.84 28.24 -18.50
#